data_AF-A0A495AJ60-F1
#
_entry.id   AF-A0A495AJ60-F1
#
_cell.length_a   1.000
_cell.length_b   1.000
_cell.length_c   1.000
_cell.angle_alpha   90.00
_cell.angle_beta   90.00
_cell.angle_gamma   90.00
#
_symmetry.space_group_name_H-M   'P 1'
#
loop_
_entity.id
_entity.type
_entity.pdbx_description
1 polymer ?
#
loop_
_entity_poly.entity_id
_entity_poly.type
_entity_poly.pdbx_seq_one_letter_code
_entity_poly.pdbx_strand_id
1 'polypeptide(L)'
;MEMDDWWFDWRGFAPDRPCPGNVVLMVGAGISIEAPSRLPGGYALTEALLDHLLDGNAACEIKNVFGKCESWMGRSLPRLEHVLDKAFEPSVIEGVERSGAAREVLRIFSRRPPNANHHLIADYLIQRRAWCITTNFDNCIEQAGQHQIPVHVIDPETKTLDILHREYGEDWGIIKVHGTIEHGCVGLGATLADLEHGLPEVFKTLLEQVTQQADLMVVAGYSGTDHFDINHWIRGRWNGKRDTRLAWIDHHHDVVEETWKLSLQANREPRVYWQGAFGGMKVEYGPTSMLLAALLGIPRRTVTDTKEGADWWRAAIAEYYTPTEKEKYLTGTRLAASIGLGQLAEEQLRYLKRLMEKDDLLAPFEAEIYYSRGFIAGALWVQNALKIPREKAKKVNRTGLIRARGKPAKALFFYLTQFFSRRRPSPDEQIDALACVLDIAERWQRWRLWQSKPLRRLGEGISGCFYKYFMRLEGEKQPLYLQGRLTMQAIRRATLFCDDEALSLGEIWNLLYHESSPPSFFTPVGPAIPGFYLIERSTAREEDRIADLVLANVNYVDILLSALRRRWPEGSRSVFKERQRRQGYFDSGEYIVTYIVRLLTESSQIVSALNEPHLQILIARAWLRADSILGGIEYWKQQRLYLA
;
A
#
# COMPACT_ATOMS: atom_id res chain seq x y z
N MET A 1 35.76 13.88 2.02
CA MET A 1 37.01 13.12 2.27
C MET A 1 36.86 12.25 3.51
N GLU A 2 36.87 12.76 4.74
CA GLU A 2 36.77 11.92 5.95
C GLU A 2 35.48 11.05 6.02
N MET A 3 34.32 11.61 5.66
CA MET A 3 33.06 10.87 5.58
C MET A 3 33.05 9.86 4.42
N ASP A 4 33.69 10.17 3.30
CA ASP A 4 33.81 9.24 2.16
C ASP A 4 34.65 8.03 2.53
N ASP A 5 35.81 8.28 3.14
CA ASP A 5 36.72 7.25 3.61
C ASP A 5 36.04 6.39 4.68
N TRP A 6 35.35 7.01 5.65
CA TRP A 6 34.55 6.29 6.64
C TRP A 6 33.51 5.36 5.98
N TRP A 7 32.76 5.86 5.01
CA TRP A 7 31.71 5.08 4.34
C TRP A 7 32.24 3.94 3.47
N PHE A 8 33.32 4.17 2.71
CA PHE A 8 33.88 3.15 1.83
C PHE A 8 34.70 2.10 2.59
N ASP A 9 35.32 2.48 3.71
CA ASP A 9 36.03 1.56 4.60
C ASP A 9 35.11 0.84 5.61
N TRP A 10 33.84 1.21 5.68
CA TRP A 10 32.93 0.71 6.71
C TRP A 10 32.68 -0.81 6.58
N ARG A 11 33.06 -1.55 7.63
CA ARG A 11 32.94 -3.01 7.83
C ARG A 11 31.97 -3.43 8.95
N GLY A 12 31.19 -2.50 9.49
CA GLY A 12 30.52 -2.63 10.78
C GLY A 12 30.62 -1.34 11.60
N PHE A 13 29.63 -1.06 12.46
CA PHE A 13 29.78 0.03 13.42
C PHE A 13 30.77 -0.36 14.52
N ALA A 14 31.79 0.46 14.72
CA ALA A 14 32.87 0.18 15.64
C ALA A 14 33.03 1.35 16.63
N PRO A 15 33.07 1.11 17.96
CA PRO A 15 33.15 2.17 18.97
C PRO A 15 34.40 3.06 18.86
N ASP A 16 35.48 2.52 18.30
CA ASP A 16 36.77 3.20 18.07
C ASP A 16 36.75 4.11 16.83
N ARG A 17 35.72 4.01 15.97
CA ARG A 17 35.57 4.83 14.76
C ARG A 17 34.11 5.28 14.56
N PRO A 18 33.57 6.18 15.41
CA PRO A 18 32.23 6.72 15.25
C PRO A 18 32.09 7.51 13.93
N CYS A 19 30.86 7.77 13.51
CA CYS A 19 30.58 8.53 12.29
C CYS A 19 31.09 9.99 12.44
N PRO A 20 31.93 10.50 11.51
CA PRO A 20 32.54 11.82 11.63
C PRO A 20 31.61 12.97 11.17
N GLY A 21 30.56 12.67 10.40
CA GLY A 21 29.65 13.68 9.82
C GLY A 21 28.39 13.98 10.63
N ASN A 22 27.54 14.86 10.09
CA ASN A 22 26.23 15.20 10.62
C ASN A 22 25.27 14.01 10.45
N VAL A 23 24.86 13.43 11.58
CA VAL A 23 23.94 12.28 11.61
C VAL A 23 22.52 12.75 11.96
N VAL A 24 21.56 12.35 11.13
CA VAL A 24 20.13 12.50 11.41
C VAL A 24 19.55 11.14 11.73
N LEU A 25 18.80 11.04 12.82
CA LEU A 25 18.15 9.81 13.24
C LEU A 25 16.73 9.73 12.70
N MET A 26 16.29 8.53 12.31
CA MET A 26 14.90 8.19 12.03
C MET A 26 14.55 6.97 12.87
N VAL A 27 13.67 7.15 13.85
CA VAL A 27 13.34 6.12 14.83
C VAL A 27 11.85 5.80 14.87
N GLY A 28 11.54 4.50 14.96
CA GLY A 28 10.17 3.99 15.06
C GLY A 28 9.93 3.18 16.32
N ALA A 29 8.78 2.52 16.39
CA ALA A 29 8.28 1.89 17.63
C ALA A 29 9.24 0.86 18.23
N GLY A 30 10.14 0.28 17.43
CA GLY A 30 11.15 -0.68 17.87
C GLY A 30 12.10 -0.15 18.94
N ILE A 31 12.37 1.16 18.98
CA ILE A 31 13.20 1.73 20.07
C ILE A 31 12.48 1.72 21.42
N SER A 32 11.15 1.63 21.43
CA SER A 32 10.30 1.69 22.61
C SER A 32 9.92 0.32 23.20
N ILE A 33 10.32 -0.77 22.55
CA ILE A 33 9.96 -2.15 22.95
C ILE A 33 10.75 -2.62 24.17
N GLU A 34 12.03 -2.27 24.26
CA GLU A 34 12.89 -2.72 25.36
C GLU A 34 12.45 -2.13 26.71
N ALA A 35 12.75 -2.87 27.78
CA ALA A 35 12.56 -2.44 29.14
C ALA A 35 13.30 -1.13 29.47
N PRO A 36 12.72 -0.23 30.29
CA PRO A 36 11.45 -0.36 31.02
C PRO A 36 10.22 0.15 30.26
N SER A 37 10.38 0.76 29.07
CA SER A 37 9.26 1.35 28.31
C SER A 37 8.21 0.30 27.95
N ARG A 38 8.66 -0.83 27.37
CA ARG A 38 7.83 -2.00 27.03
C ARG A 38 6.56 -1.64 26.27
N LEU A 39 6.69 -0.73 25.31
CA LEU A 39 5.59 -0.34 24.43
C LEU A 39 5.44 -1.35 23.29
N PRO A 40 4.21 -1.55 22.78
CA PRO A 40 4.00 -2.49 21.70
C PRO A 40 4.58 -1.98 20.38
N GLY A 41 5.13 -2.89 19.59
CA GLY A 41 5.32 -2.63 18.16
C GLY A 41 3.97 -2.58 17.42
N GLY A 42 3.96 -1.97 16.22
CA GLY A 42 2.72 -1.79 15.44
C GLY A 42 1.95 -3.09 15.17
N TYR A 43 2.64 -4.20 14.92
CA TYR A 43 2.02 -5.52 14.73
C TYR A 43 1.28 -6.01 15.97
N ALA A 44 1.97 -6.04 17.12
CA ALA A 44 1.41 -6.50 18.39
C ALA A 44 0.23 -5.63 18.84
N LEU A 45 0.32 -4.31 18.64
CA LEU A 45 -0.77 -3.39 18.93
C LEU A 45 -1.97 -3.64 18.02
N THR A 46 -1.76 -3.81 16.72
CA THR A 46 -2.84 -4.09 15.76
C THR A 46 -3.59 -5.36 16.14
N GLU A 47 -2.85 -6.45 16.42
CA GLU A 47 -3.45 -7.72 16.83
C GLU A 47 -4.32 -7.56 18.09
N ALA A 48 -3.77 -6.92 19.13
CA ALA A 48 -4.49 -6.71 20.38
C ALA A 48 -5.74 -5.86 20.20
N LEU A 49 -5.69 -4.83 19.34
CA LEU A 49 -6.84 -3.98 19.06
C LEU A 49 -7.92 -4.72 18.26
N LEU A 50 -7.54 -5.59 17.30
CA LEU A 50 -8.52 -6.44 16.62
C LEU A 50 -9.25 -7.35 17.62
N ASP A 51 -8.52 -7.99 18.53
CA ASP A 51 -9.09 -8.90 19.52
C ASP A 51 -9.96 -8.16 20.55
N HIS A 52 -9.59 -6.92 20.88
CA HIS A 52 -10.32 -6.10 21.85
C HIS A 52 -11.57 -5.43 21.27
N LEU A 53 -11.45 -4.84 20.08
CA LEU A 53 -12.46 -3.96 19.47
C LEU A 53 -13.50 -4.70 18.62
N LEU A 54 -13.27 -5.97 18.29
CA LEU A 54 -14.14 -6.77 17.43
C LEU A 54 -14.79 -7.93 18.21
N ASP A 55 -15.82 -8.50 17.60
CA ASP A 55 -16.31 -9.83 17.97
C ASP A 55 -15.25 -10.89 17.62
N GLY A 56 -15.19 -11.97 18.41
CA GLY A 56 -14.16 -13.00 18.28
C GLY A 56 -14.16 -13.68 16.91
N ASN A 57 -15.34 -13.89 16.32
CA ASN A 57 -15.44 -14.46 14.97
C ASN A 57 -14.90 -13.49 13.91
N ALA A 58 -15.23 -12.20 14.01
CA ALA A 58 -14.74 -11.19 13.09
C ALA A 58 -13.22 -11.02 13.18
N ALA A 59 -12.67 -10.92 14.40
CA ALA A 59 -11.22 -10.85 14.62
C ALA A 59 -10.51 -12.06 14.02
N CYS A 60 -11.00 -13.28 14.29
CA CYS A 60 -10.40 -14.50 13.78
C CYS A 60 -10.44 -14.58 12.26
N GLU A 61 -11.58 -14.26 11.63
CA GLU A 61 -11.72 -14.34 10.18
C GLU A 61 -10.86 -13.28 9.47
N ILE A 62 -10.79 -12.05 9.99
CA ILE A 62 -9.91 -11.00 9.46
C ILE A 62 -8.44 -11.44 9.53
N LYS A 63 -7.99 -11.95 10.69
CA LYS A 63 -6.61 -12.44 10.85
C LYS A 63 -6.33 -13.62 9.91
N ASN A 64 -7.28 -14.53 9.74
CA ASN A 64 -7.16 -15.68 8.83
C ASN A 64 -7.00 -15.24 7.37
N VAL A 65 -7.83 -14.30 6.90
CA VAL A 65 -7.74 -13.79 5.53
C VAL A 65 -6.42 -13.06 5.31
N PHE A 66 -6.02 -12.17 6.22
CA PHE A 66 -4.77 -11.46 6.08
C PHE A 66 -3.55 -12.39 6.17
N GLY A 67 -3.58 -13.41 7.02
CA GLY A 67 -2.54 -14.45 7.09
C GLY A 67 -2.44 -15.24 5.79
N LYS A 68 -3.57 -15.67 5.20
CA LYS A 68 -3.58 -16.30 3.86
C LYS A 68 -3.04 -15.38 2.78
N CYS A 69 -3.22 -14.07 2.93
CA CYS A 69 -2.82 -13.07 1.96
C CYS A 69 -1.42 -12.44 2.19
N GLU A 70 -0.66 -12.91 3.19
CA GLU A 70 0.62 -12.31 3.60
C GLU A 70 1.67 -12.31 2.49
N SER A 71 1.70 -13.36 1.66
CA SER A 71 2.66 -13.47 0.55
C SER A 71 2.50 -12.34 -0.46
N TRP A 72 1.28 -11.86 -0.69
CA TRP A 72 0.96 -10.78 -1.63
C TRP A 72 0.98 -9.40 -0.99
N MET A 73 0.57 -9.30 0.29
CA MET A 73 0.51 -8.00 0.98
C MET A 73 1.79 -7.62 1.71
N GLY A 74 2.69 -8.59 1.95
CA GLY A 74 3.88 -8.39 2.78
C GLY A 74 3.60 -8.24 4.28
N ARG A 75 2.40 -8.58 4.73
CA ARG A 75 1.95 -8.51 6.13
C ARG A 75 0.77 -9.45 6.38
N SER A 76 0.64 -9.93 7.60
CA SER A 76 -0.42 -10.86 8.04
C SER A 76 -1.57 -10.20 8.82
N LEU A 77 -1.58 -8.87 8.95
CA LEU A 77 -2.64 -8.09 9.60
C LEU A 77 -3.00 -6.82 8.78
N PRO A 78 -4.21 -6.25 8.97
CA PRO A 78 -4.55 -4.91 8.49
C PRO A 78 -3.57 -3.86 9.03
N ARG A 79 -3.53 -2.67 8.43
CA ARG A 79 -2.80 -1.54 9.05
C ARG A 79 -3.46 -1.10 10.35
N LEU A 80 -2.63 -0.72 11.32
CA LEU A 80 -3.07 -0.11 12.56
C LEU A 80 -3.97 1.09 12.28
N GLU A 81 -3.54 1.98 11.38
CA GLU A 81 -4.26 3.21 11.07
C GLU A 81 -5.69 2.97 10.53
N HIS A 82 -5.89 1.85 9.82
CA HIS A 82 -7.20 1.47 9.27
C HIS A 82 -8.12 0.90 10.35
N VAL A 83 -7.57 0.08 11.27
CA VAL A 83 -8.29 -0.42 12.45
C VAL A 83 -8.72 0.76 13.32
N LEU A 84 -7.81 1.70 13.59
CA LEU A 84 -8.08 2.88 14.40
C LEU A 84 -9.10 3.81 13.74
N ASP A 85 -9.00 4.06 12.42
CA ASP A 85 -9.98 4.87 11.68
C ASP A 85 -11.41 4.35 11.87
N LYS A 86 -11.61 3.05 11.69
CA LYS A 86 -12.93 2.40 11.79
C LYS A 86 -13.43 2.31 13.23
N ALA A 87 -12.54 2.11 14.18
CA ALA A 87 -12.86 2.12 15.60
C ALA A 87 -13.23 3.52 16.08
N PHE A 88 -12.54 4.56 15.63
CA PHE A 88 -12.71 5.94 16.13
C PHE A 88 -13.80 6.73 15.41
N GLU A 89 -14.29 6.24 14.27
CA GLU A 89 -15.39 6.83 13.51
C GLU A 89 -16.61 7.08 14.41
N PRO A 90 -17.04 8.36 14.60
CA PRO A 90 -18.16 8.70 15.46
C PRO A 90 -19.42 7.91 15.06
N SER A 91 -20.10 7.31 16.03
CA SER A 91 -21.40 6.71 15.79
C SER A 91 -22.48 7.78 16.03
N VAL A 92 -23.12 8.25 14.95
CA VAL A 92 -24.34 9.10 15.02
C VAL A 92 -25.60 8.24 15.32
N ILE A 93 -25.40 7.01 15.79
CA ILE A 93 -26.49 6.11 16.14
C ILE A 93 -27.01 6.58 17.51
N GLU A 94 -28.09 7.35 17.51
CA GLU A 94 -28.90 7.57 18.71
C GLU A 94 -29.18 6.18 19.31
N GLY A 95 -28.83 5.96 20.58
CA GLY A 95 -29.04 4.68 21.29
C GLY A 95 -27.83 3.74 21.42
N VAL A 96 -26.71 3.99 20.73
CA VAL A 96 -25.40 3.38 21.07
C VAL A 96 -24.53 4.47 21.67
N GLU A 97 -24.78 4.80 22.95
CA GLU A 97 -23.87 5.67 23.70
C GLU A 97 -22.53 4.95 23.86
N ARG A 98 -21.48 5.47 23.21
CA ARG A 98 -20.13 4.99 23.48
C ARG A 98 -19.78 5.34 24.93
N SER A 99 -19.48 4.33 25.74
CA SER A 99 -18.92 4.56 27.07
C SER A 99 -17.46 5.01 26.91
N GLY A 100 -17.25 6.30 26.67
CA GLY A 100 -15.94 6.91 26.47
C GLY A 100 -15.49 7.00 25.00
N ALA A 101 -14.47 7.81 24.74
CA ALA A 101 -13.89 7.93 23.41
C ALA A 101 -13.00 6.71 23.15
N ALA A 102 -13.33 5.86 22.16
CA ALA A 102 -12.48 4.70 21.79
C ALA A 102 -10.99 5.06 21.59
N ARG A 103 -10.68 6.33 21.30
CA ARG A 103 -9.33 6.91 21.24
C ARG A 103 -8.53 6.79 22.54
N GLU A 104 -9.18 6.64 23.68
CA GLU A 104 -8.52 6.51 24.99
C GLU A 104 -7.65 5.25 25.09
N VAL A 105 -7.85 4.23 24.24
CA VAL A 105 -6.92 3.08 24.16
C VAL A 105 -5.48 3.50 23.85
N LEU A 106 -5.28 4.65 23.20
CA LEU A 106 -3.95 5.20 22.90
C LEU A 106 -3.28 5.82 24.14
N ARG A 107 -3.94 5.89 25.30
CA ARG A 107 -3.30 6.30 26.56
C ARG A 107 -2.17 5.38 26.99
N ILE A 108 -2.06 4.17 26.42
CA ILE A 108 -0.90 3.29 26.65
C ILE A 108 0.44 3.97 26.35
N PHE A 109 0.47 5.00 25.49
CA PHE A 109 1.69 5.77 25.20
C PHE A 109 2.00 6.86 26.22
N SER A 110 1.11 7.13 27.18
CA SER A 110 1.25 8.23 28.13
C SER A 110 2.17 7.84 29.29
N ARG A 111 3.10 8.74 29.63
CA ARG A 111 3.91 8.71 30.87
C ARG A 111 4.66 7.39 31.09
N ARG A 112 5.28 6.86 30.02
CA ARG A 112 6.11 5.65 30.10
C ARG A 112 7.55 6.00 30.45
N PRO A 113 8.23 5.17 31.27
CA PRO A 113 9.62 5.40 31.60
C PRO A 113 10.51 5.14 30.37
N PRO A 114 11.49 6.00 30.09
CA PRO A 114 12.42 5.80 28.99
C PRO A 114 13.36 4.61 29.21
N ASN A 115 13.69 3.91 28.13
CA ASN A 115 14.71 2.86 28.08
C ASN A 115 16.09 3.37 27.61
N ALA A 116 17.05 2.45 27.53
CA ALA A 116 18.44 2.74 27.16
C ALA A 116 18.56 3.42 25.77
N ASN A 117 17.72 3.05 24.80
CA ASN A 117 17.73 3.67 23.47
C ASN A 117 17.31 5.13 23.55
N HIS A 118 16.23 5.44 24.28
CA HIS A 118 15.76 6.82 24.45
C HIS A 118 16.82 7.71 25.10
N HIS A 119 17.50 7.22 26.15
CA HIS A 119 18.59 7.96 26.80
C HIS A 119 19.77 8.20 25.87
N LEU A 120 20.17 7.19 25.11
CA LEU A 120 21.27 7.30 24.15
C LEU A 120 20.95 8.34 23.06
N ILE A 121 19.72 8.30 22.52
CA ILE A 121 19.26 9.26 21.53
C ILE A 121 19.20 10.68 22.13
N ALA A 122 18.62 10.83 23.32
CA ALA A 122 18.53 12.13 24.00
C ALA A 122 19.92 12.72 24.27
N ASP A 123 20.85 11.91 24.78
CA ASP A 123 22.24 12.33 25.02
C ASP A 123 22.93 12.78 23.73
N TYR A 124 22.73 12.05 22.63
CA TYR A 124 23.25 12.44 21.32
C TYR A 124 22.69 13.79 20.85
N LEU A 125 21.37 13.96 20.90
CA LEU A 125 20.69 15.18 20.44
C LEU A 125 21.16 16.40 21.23
N ILE A 126 21.26 16.29 22.56
CA ILE A 126 21.70 17.38 23.44
C ILE A 126 23.17 17.74 23.18
N GLN A 127 24.06 16.74 23.07
CA GLN A 127 25.49 16.97 22.90
C GLN A 127 25.85 17.53 21.53
N ARG A 128 25.14 17.10 20.48
CA ARG A 128 25.46 17.45 19.09
C ARG A 128 24.55 18.50 18.49
N ARG A 129 23.47 18.91 19.19
CA ARG A 129 22.41 19.76 18.65
C ARG A 129 21.93 19.23 17.29
N ALA A 130 21.58 17.94 17.28
CA ALA A 130 21.24 17.19 16.06
C ALA A 130 19.72 16.98 15.89
N TRP A 131 19.32 16.34 14.79
CA TRP A 131 17.92 16.05 14.48
C TRP A 131 17.56 14.57 14.64
N CYS A 132 16.36 14.33 15.16
CA CYS A 132 15.72 13.02 15.21
C CYS A 132 14.30 13.12 14.64
N ILE A 133 13.97 12.28 13.67
CA ILE A 133 12.63 12.14 13.11
C ILE A 133 12.02 10.88 13.74
N THR A 134 10.78 10.97 14.23
CA THR A 134 10.10 9.80 14.79
C THR A 134 8.61 9.73 14.43
N THR A 135 8.12 8.50 14.30
CA THR A 135 6.70 8.16 14.15
C THR A 135 6.08 7.70 15.48
N ASN A 136 6.84 7.71 16.58
CA ASN A 136 6.35 7.29 17.88
C ASN A 136 5.43 8.33 18.52
N PHE A 137 4.33 7.87 19.11
CA PHE A 137 3.39 8.71 19.85
C PHE A 137 3.89 9.05 21.27
N ASP A 138 4.66 8.14 21.88
CA ASP A 138 5.16 8.26 23.25
C ASP A 138 6.16 9.42 23.39
N ASN A 139 6.32 9.97 24.59
CA ASN A 139 7.26 11.06 24.88
C ASN A 139 8.53 10.59 25.62
N CYS A 140 9.02 9.38 25.35
CA CYS A 140 10.14 8.82 26.11
C CYS A 140 11.48 9.51 25.80
N ILE A 141 11.74 9.96 24.57
CA ILE A 141 13.00 10.66 24.22
C ILE A 141 13.05 12.01 24.95
N GLU A 142 11.93 12.72 24.97
CA GLU A 142 11.72 13.99 25.65
C GLU A 142 11.97 13.84 27.15
N GLN A 143 11.34 12.84 27.78
CA GLN A 143 11.56 12.53 29.18
C GLN A 143 13.02 12.17 29.47
N ALA A 144 13.66 11.39 28.59
CA ALA A 144 15.06 10.99 28.74
C ALA A 144 16.02 12.19 28.68
N GLY A 145 15.69 13.19 27.86
CA GLY A 145 16.37 14.48 27.76
C GLY A 145 15.89 15.53 28.75
N GLN A 146 15.09 15.15 29.75
CA GLN A 146 14.52 16.06 30.76
C GLN A 146 13.75 17.24 30.16
N HIS A 147 13.12 17.04 28.99
CA HIS A 147 12.40 18.05 28.23
C HIS A 147 13.28 19.27 27.86
N GLN A 148 14.59 19.06 27.66
CA GLN A 148 15.52 20.07 27.15
C GLN A 148 15.64 20.05 25.62
N ILE A 149 14.97 19.09 24.96
CA ILE A 149 15.03 18.89 23.51
C ILE A 149 13.77 19.51 22.91
N PRO A 150 13.89 20.48 21.98
CA PRO A 150 12.72 21.05 21.31
C PRO A 150 12.04 19.99 20.44
N VAL A 151 10.70 19.99 20.43
CA VAL A 151 9.88 19.00 19.73
C VAL A 151 8.97 19.69 18.73
N HIS A 152 9.23 19.45 17.46
CA HIS A 152 8.51 19.96 16.31
C HIS A 152 7.34 19.02 15.99
N VAL A 153 6.12 19.52 16.14
CA VAL A 153 4.87 18.77 15.97
C VAL A 153 3.84 19.63 15.23
N ILE A 154 2.83 19.01 14.63
CA ILE A 154 1.71 19.76 14.07
C ILE A 154 0.65 19.91 15.15
N ASP A 155 0.26 21.14 15.41
CA ASP A 155 -0.85 21.45 16.30
C ASP A 155 -2.15 20.87 15.69
N PRO A 156 -2.90 20.03 16.43
CA PRO A 156 -4.04 19.33 15.90
C PRO A 156 -5.23 20.24 15.58
N GLU A 157 -5.35 21.41 16.20
CA GLU A 157 -6.44 22.37 16.02
C GLU A 157 -6.14 23.35 14.88
N THR A 158 -4.98 23.98 14.91
CA THR A 158 -4.57 25.02 13.95
C THR A 158 -3.97 24.43 12.67
N LYS A 159 -3.53 23.16 12.70
CA LYS A 159 -2.80 22.49 11.62
C LYS A 159 -1.50 23.22 11.22
N THR A 160 -0.92 23.97 12.16
CA THR A 160 0.35 24.68 11.97
C THR A 160 1.48 24.01 12.74
N LEU A 161 2.73 24.31 12.38
CA LEU A 161 3.90 23.80 13.08
C LEU A 161 3.97 24.45 14.47
N ASP A 162 3.95 23.62 15.51
CA ASP A 162 4.22 24.02 16.88
C ASP A 162 5.54 23.39 17.36
N ILE A 163 6.16 24.05 18.34
CA ILE A 163 7.41 23.62 18.96
C ILE A 163 7.19 23.55 20.46
N LEU A 164 7.17 22.33 20.99
CA LEU A 164 7.12 22.06 22.41
C LEU A 164 8.53 22.15 23.00
N HIS A 165 8.61 22.43 24.31
CA HIS A 165 9.87 22.52 25.08
C HIS A 165 10.89 23.47 24.46
N ARG A 166 10.44 24.65 24.01
CA ARG A 166 11.30 25.63 23.35
C ARG A 166 12.53 25.97 24.18
N GLU A 167 13.69 25.85 23.55
CA GLU A 167 14.98 26.34 24.04
C GLU A 167 15.51 27.42 23.07
N TYR A 168 16.51 28.21 23.48
CA TYR A 168 17.16 29.15 22.56
C TYR A 168 17.90 28.39 21.44
N GLY A 169 17.49 28.60 20.19
CA GLY A 169 17.99 27.89 19.00
C GLY A 169 17.03 26.75 18.61
N GLU A 170 16.16 27.03 17.63
CA GLU A 170 15.09 26.13 17.14
C GLU A 170 15.51 25.35 15.86
N ASP A 171 16.81 25.16 15.64
CA ASP A 171 17.42 24.53 14.45
C ASP A 171 17.94 23.11 14.68
N TRP A 172 17.46 22.45 15.74
CA TRP A 172 17.75 21.06 16.10
C TRP A 172 16.56 20.47 16.87
N GLY A 173 16.57 19.17 17.18
CA GLY A 173 15.56 18.55 18.06
C GLY A 173 14.83 17.35 17.46
N ILE A 174 13.59 17.15 17.88
CA ILE A 174 12.77 16.00 17.50
C ILE A 174 11.65 16.44 16.56
N ILE A 175 11.44 15.72 15.46
CA ILE A 175 10.33 15.90 14.52
C ILE A 175 9.36 14.74 14.71
N LYS A 176 8.16 15.03 15.24
CA LYS A 176 7.11 14.02 15.49
C LYS A 176 6.05 14.03 14.40
N VAL A 177 6.21 13.08 13.48
CA VAL A 177 5.42 13.02 12.24
C VAL A 177 3.96 12.65 12.49
N HIS A 178 3.69 11.76 13.45
CA HIS A 178 2.33 11.31 13.80
C HIS A 178 1.74 12.02 15.03
N GLY A 179 2.28 13.17 15.42
CA GLY A 179 1.86 13.86 16.64
C GLY A 179 2.49 13.29 17.91
N THR A 180 2.03 13.77 19.06
CA THR A 180 2.56 13.39 20.38
C THR A 180 1.42 13.16 21.36
N ILE A 181 1.58 12.19 22.27
CA ILE A 181 0.60 11.90 23.33
C ILE A 181 0.41 13.08 24.29
N GLU A 182 1.34 14.04 24.30
CA GLU A 182 1.26 15.27 25.10
C GLU A 182 0.12 16.19 24.65
N HIS A 183 -0.30 16.13 23.38
CA HIS A 183 -1.51 16.80 22.89
C HIS A 183 -2.79 15.97 23.15
N GLY A 184 -2.68 14.90 23.93
CA GLY A 184 -3.75 13.96 24.19
C GLY A 184 -4.03 13.01 23.02
N CYS A 185 -4.93 12.05 23.24
CA CYS A 185 -5.25 11.02 22.24
C CYS A 185 -5.94 11.56 20.97
N VAL A 186 -6.51 12.77 21.04
CA VAL A 186 -7.19 13.39 19.89
C VAL A 186 -6.19 13.93 18.87
N GLY A 187 -5.02 14.38 19.32
CA GLY A 187 -3.97 14.97 18.48
C GLY A 187 -3.00 13.97 17.84
N LEU A 188 -3.20 12.67 18.05
CA LEU A 188 -2.39 11.63 17.43
C LEU A 188 -2.84 11.40 15.99
N GLY A 189 -1.93 11.59 15.03
CA GLY A 189 -2.10 11.28 13.62
C GLY A 189 -2.04 9.77 13.36
N ALA A 190 -2.93 9.04 14.03
CA ALA A 190 -2.93 7.58 14.08
C ALA A 190 -3.99 6.97 13.14
N THR A 191 -4.84 7.77 12.50
CA THR A 191 -5.90 7.27 11.61
C THR A 191 -5.58 7.52 10.14
N LEU A 192 -6.19 6.73 9.25
CA LEU A 192 -6.13 6.98 7.82
C LEU A 192 -6.61 8.37 7.44
N ALA A 193 -7.69 8.87 8.06
CA ALA A 193 -8.20 10.21 7.77
C ALA A 193 -7.16 11.32 8.05
N ASP A 194 -6.29 11.12 9.03
CA ASP A 194 -5.22 12.06 9.35
C ASP A 194 -4.06 11.99 8.34
N LEU A 195 -3.84 10.83 7.71
CA LEU A 195 -2.68 10.53 6.88
C LEU A 195 -2.97 10.48 5.36
N GLU A 196 -4.24 10.38 4.93
CA GLU A 196 -4.64 10.22 3.51
C GLU A 196 -4.15 11.38 2.63
N HIS A 197 -3.98 12.57 3.20
CA HIS A 197 -3.49 13.75 2.49
C HIS A 197 -1.95 13.88 2.48
N GLY A 198 -1.25 12.90 3.05
CA GLY A 198 0.19 12.91 3.24
C GLY A 198 0.65 13.96 4.26
N LEU A 199 1.96 14.17 4.34
CA LEU A 199 2.53 15.13 5.27
C LEU A 199 2.17 16.58 4.90
N PRO A 200 1.86 17.44 5.89
CA PRO A 200 1.74 18.88 5.69
C PRO A 200 3.00 19.47 5.02
N GLU A 201 2.82 20.48 4.17
CA GLU A 201 3.92 21.02 3.36
C GLU A 201 5.04 21.62 4.21
N VAL A 202 4.70 22.22 5.35
CA VAL A 202 5.66 22.71 6.34
C VAL A 202 6.57 21.59 6.87
N PHE A 203 6.01 20.39 7.10
CA PHE A 203 6.80 19.24 7.51
C PHE A 203 7.67 18.72 6.38
N LYS A 204 7.16 18.67 5.14
CA LYS A 204 7.99 18.26 3.99
C LYS A 204 9.20 19.18 3.82
N THR A 205 9.00 20.49 3.93
CA THR A 205 10.08 21.48 3.85
C THR A 205 11.10 21.29 4.98
N LEU A 206 10.63 21.10 6.22
CA LEU A 206 11.51 20.83 7.36
C LEU A 206 12.30 19.53 7.19
N LEU A 207 11.63 18.44 6.81
CA LEU A 207 12.27 17.15 6.55
C LEU A 207 13.29 17.25 5.41
N GLU A 208 12.98 17.99 4.34
CA GLU A 208 13.90 18.25 3.23
C GLU A 208 15.14 19.00 3.70
N GLN A 209 14.97 20.08 4.47
CA GLN A 209 16.07 20.86 5.04
C GLN A 209 16.97 19.99 5.91
N VAL A 210 16.38 19.27 6.88
CA VAL A 210 17.12 18.41 7.81
C VAL A 210 17.88 17.32 7.06
N THR A 211 17.24 16.70 6.07
CA THR A 211 17.89 15.63 5.30
C THR A 211 18.99 16.16 4.41
N GLN A 212 18.84 17.33 3.78
CA GLN A 212 19.87 17.93 2.94
C GLN A 212 21.13 18.34 3.71
N GLN A 213 21.00 18.64 5.01
CA GLN A 213 22.12 18.99 5.88
C GLN A 213 22.84 17.75 6.46
N ALA A 214 22.26 16.57 6.28
CA ALA A 214 22.78 15.33 6.82
C ALA A 214 23.82 14.69 5.88
N ASP A 215 24.95 14.29 6.46
CA ASP A 215 25.90 13.40 5.81
C ASP A 215 25.40 11.94 5.83
N LEU A 216 24.76 11.57 6.94
CA LEU A 216 24.22 10.23 7.18
C LEU A 216 22.83 10.30 7.82
N MET A 217 21.88 9.58 7.25
CA MET A 217 20.61 9.25 7.90
C MET A 217 20.69 7.85 8.49
N VAL A 218 20.33 7.68 9.75
CA VAL A 218 20.33 6.38 10.45
C VAL A 218 18.90 6.00 10.79
N VAL A 219 18.44 4.88 10.28
CA VAL A 219 17.11 4.31 10.58
C VAL A 219 17.25 3.23 11.64
N ALA A 220 16.51 3.35 12.75
CA ALA A 220 16.57 2.39 13.86
C ALA A 220 15.19 2.15 14.47
N GLY A 221 14.83 0.89 14.70
CA GLY A 221 13.52 0.53 15.28
C GLY A 221 12.30 0.91 14.42
N TYR A 222 12.52 1.36 13.19
CA TYR A 222 11.47 1.66 12.22
C TYR A 222 11.31 0.46 11.28
N SER A 223 10.09 -0.10 11.23
CA SER A 223 9.76 -1.25 10.38
C SER A 223 9.63 -0.87 8.91
N GLY A 224 9.34 0.40 8.63
CA GLY A 224 9.05 0.83 7.28
C GLY A 224 7.58 0.73 6.85
N THR A 225 6.66 0.47 7.76
CA THR A 225 5.26 0.18 7.43
C THR A 225 4.37 1.41 7.23
N ASP A 226 4.88 2.61 7.53
CA ASP A 226 4.13 3.87 7.53
C ASP A 226 4.02 4.43 6.10
N HIS A 227 3.06 3.89 5.37
CA HIS A 227 2.99 4.01 3.91
C HIS A 227 2.36 5.33 3.43
N PHE A 228 1.46 5.92 4.20
CA PHE A 228 0.64 7.05 3.77
C PHE A 228 1.32 8.42 3.98
N ASP A 229 2.50 8.44 4.61
CA ASP A 229 3.12 9.64 5.13
C ASP A 229 4.63 9.68 4.83
N ILE A 230 5.52 9.23 5.73
CA ILE A 230 6.98 9.33 5.58
C ILE A 230 7.47 8.56 4.35
N ASN A 231 6.93 7.38 4.07
CA ASN A 231 7.30 6.62 2.87
C ASN A 231 6.84 7.33 1.59
N HIS A 232 5.68 8.01 1.61
CA HIS A 232 5.22 8.80 0.48
C HIS A 232 6.15 10.00 0.22
N TRP A 233 6.62 10.68 1.28
CA TRP A 233 7.63 11.73 1.17
C TRP A 233 8.98 11.21 0.64
N ILE A 234 9.47 10.07 1.16
CA ILE A 234 10.71 9.42 0.68
C ILE A 234 10.63 9.08 -0.82
N ARG A 235 9.49 8.58 -1.29
CA ARG A 235 9.26 8.31 -2.72
C ARG A 235 9.37 9.56 -3.59
N GLY A 236 8.90 10.71 -3.10
CA GLY A 236 9.00 11.98 -3.82
C GLY A 236 10.45 12.42 -4.10
N ARG A 237 11.40 11.96 -3.27
CA ARG A 237 12.85 12.23 -3.41
C ARG A 237 13.54 11.29 -4.40
N TRP A 238 12.84 10.28 -4.89
CA TRP A 238 13.34 9.35 -5.90
C TRP A 238 13.75 10.14 -7.16
N ASN A 239 15.03 10.01 -7.55
CA ASN A 239 15.69 10.74 -8.66
C ASN A 239 16.24 12.16 -8.36
N GLY A 240 16.30 12.61 -7.11
CA GLY A 240 17.04 13.84 -6.74
C GLY A 240 18.57 13.67 -6.76
N LYS A 241 19.34 14.78 -6.65
CA LYS A 241 20.77 14.73 -6.28
C LYS A 241 20.91 14.17 -4.86
N ARG A 242 21.89 13.29 -4.63
CA ARG A 242 21.93 12.44 -3.43
C ARG A 242 23.32 12.47 -2.78
N ASP A 243 23.50 13.39 -1.86
CA ASP A 243 24.75 13.51 -1.11
C ASP A 243 24.65 12.78 0.24
N THR A 244 23.47 12.79 0.87
CA THR A 244 23.16 12.05 2.11
C THR A 244 23.15 10.55 1.90
N ARG A 245 23.83 9.80 2.77
CA ARG A 245 23.84 8.33 2.79
C ARG A 245 22.87 7.78 3.83
N LEU A 246 22.52 6.50 3.70
CA LEU A 246 21.57 5.82 4.58
C LEU A 246 22.20 4.60 5.27
N ALA A 247 22.16 4.56 6.59
CA ALA A 247 22.42 3.36 7.36
C ALA A 247 21.13 2.85 8.01
N TRP A 248 20.86 1.56 7.91
CA TRP A 248 19.66 0.93 8.48
C TRP A 248 20.07 -0.10 9.52
N ILE A 249 19.59 0.05 10.74
CA ILE A 249 19.77 -0.91 11.82
C ILE A 249 18.60 -1.88 11.81
N ASP A 250 18.88 -3.13 11.47
CA ASP A 250 17.95 -4.23 11.58
C ASP A 250 18.14 -4.91 12.95
N HIS A 251 17.11 -4.84 13.79
CA HIS A 251 17.24 -5.28 15.17
C HIS A 251 17.30 -6.81 15.24
N HIS A 252 18.41 -7.34 15.74
CA HIS A 252 18.58 -8.74 16.10
C HIS A 252 19.17 -8.86 17.50
N HIS A 253 18.86 -9.94 18.21
CA HIS A 253 19.45 -10.19 19.54
C HIS A 253 20.97 -10.38 19.49
N ASP A 254 21.50 -10.88 18.37
CA ASP A 254 22.93 -11.05 18.11
C ASP A 254 23.33 -10.24 16.87
N VAL A 255 24.59 -9.78 16.85
CA VAL A 255 25.18 -9.17 15.65
C VAL A 255 25.44 -10.26 14.63
N VAL A 256 24.83 -10.18 13.45
CA VAL A 256 25.00 -11.17 12.37
C VAL A 256 25.88 -10.56 11.28
N GLU A 257 27.05 -11.16 11.05
CA GLU A 257 27.88 -10.87 9.85
C GLU A 257 27.25 -11.54 8.62
N GLU A 258 26.20 -10.96 8.04
CA GLU A 258 25.72 -11.41 6.73
C GLU A 258 26.38 -10.65 5.58
N THR A 259 27.02 -11.43 4.70
CA THR A 259 27.64 -10.93 3.47
C THR A 259 26.57 -10.63 2.42
N TRP A 260 26.13 -9.38 2.32
CA TRP A 260 25.62 -8.65 1.13
C TRP A 260 24.80 -9.40 0.06
N LYS A 261 24.09 -10.48 0.40
CA LYS A 261 23.13 -11.14 -0.48
C LYS A 261 21.73 -10.75 -0.04
N LEU A 262 21.20 -9.73 -0.71
CA LEU A 262 19.78 -9.40 -0.67
C LEU A 262 18.98 -10.69 -0.95
N SER A 263 18.36 -11.25 0.08
CA SER A 263 17.41 -12.34 -0.10
C SER A 263 16.25 -11.87 -0.99
N LEU A 264 15.56 -12.79 -1.66
CA LEU A 264 14.39 -12.45 -2.50
C LEU A 264 13.29 -11.67 -1.74
N GLN A 265 13.32 -11.65 -0.40
CA GLN A 265 12.44 -10.87 0.46
C GLN A 265 12.88 -9.41 0.66
N ALA A 266 14.16 -9.08 0.42
CA ALA A 266 14.72 -7.74 0.57
C ALA A 266 14.26 -6.74 -0.53
N ASN A 267 13.57 -7.21 -1.56
CA ASN A 267 12.94 -6.39 -2.62
C ASN A 267 11.53 -5.88 -2.25
N ARG A 268 11.12 -5.99 -0.98
CA ARG A 268 9.81 -5.53 -0.51
C ARG A 268 9.87 -4.09 -0.01
N GLU A 269 8.72 -3.40 -0.08
CA GLU A 269 8.58 -2.09 0.54
C GLU A 269 8.94 -2.16 2.04
N PRO A 270 9.55 -1.10 2.60
CA PRO A 270 9.92 0.14 1.90
C PRO A 270 11.40 0.22 1.51
N ARG A 271 12.23 -0.78 1.84
CA ARG A 271 13.71 -0.68 1.71
C ARG A 271 14.16 -0.30 0.31
N VAL A 272 13.43 -0.75 -0.72
CA VAL A 272 13.65 -0.36 -2.12
C VAL A 272 13.58 1.15 -2.30
N TYR A 273 12.52 1.81 -1.80
CA TYR A 273 12.33 3.26 -1.93
C TYR A 273 13.38 4.06 -1.18
N TRP A 274 13.73 3.60 0.01
CA TRP A 274 14.74 4.22 0.83
C TRP A 274 16.11 4.12 0.14
N GLN A 275 16.51 2.94 -0.34
CA GLN A 275 17.77 2.78 -1.06
C GLN A 275 17.92 3.75 -2.25
N GLY A 276 16.85 3.94 -3.02
CA GLY A 276 16.87 4.87 -4.16
C GLY A 276 16.58 6.35 -3.82
N ALA A 277 16.30 6.69 -2.56
CA ALA A 277 16.16 8.09 -2.13
C ALA A 277 17.48 8.71 -1.64
N PHE A 278 18.48 7.90 -1.31
CA PHE A 278 19.77 8.32 -0.75
C PHE A 278 20.96 7.99 -1.68
N GLY A 279 22.14 8.52 -1.36
CA GLY A 279 23.40 8.34 -2.10
C GLY A 279 24.01 6.94 -1.95
N GLY A 280 23.38 6.09 -1.15
CA GLY A 280 23.77 4.71 -0.89
C GLY A 280 23.09 4.22 0.39
N MET A 281 22.83 2.92 0.48
CA MET A 281 22.25 2.29 1.67
C MET A 281 23.12 1.13 2.11
N LYS A 282 23.32 1.01 3.42
CA LYS A 282 23.96 -0.13 4.07
C LYS A 282 23.13 -0.56 5.28
N VAL A 283 23.12 -1.85 5.59
CA VAL A 283 22.31 -2.46 6.65
C VAL A 283 23.23 -3.13 7.65
N GLU A 284 22.99 -2.92 8.94
CA GLU A 284 23.67 -3.60 10.04
C GLU A 284 22.66 -4.35 10.88
N TYR A 285 23.04 -5.56 11.27
CA TYR A 285 22.19 -6.46 12.05
C TYR A 285 22.72 -6.53 13.47
N GLY A 286 21.85 -6.35 14.46
CA GLY A 286 22.22 -6.54 15.86
C GLY A 286 21.44 -5.68 16.85
N PRO A 287 21.85 -5.67 18.13
CA PRO A 287 21.14 -4.93 19.17
C PRO A 287 21.20 -3.43 18.89
N THR A 288 20.02 -2.81 18.72
CA THR A 288 19.91 -1.39 18.36
C THR A 288 20.69 -0.47 19.28
N SER A 289 20.63 -0.72 20.60
CA SER A 289 21.37 0.09 21.58
C SER A 289 22.89 0.01 21.41
N MET A 290 23.43 -1.13 21.02
CA MET A 290 24.87 -1.32 20.81
C MET A 290 25.33 -0.66 19.51
N LEU A 291 24.58 -0.88 18.43
CA LEU A 291 24.88 -0.35 17.11
C LEU A 291 24.80 1.19 17.09
N LEU A 292 23.76 1.76 17.72
CA LEU A 292 23.65 3.22 17.88
C LEU A 292 24.78 3.79 18.75
N ALA A 293 25.15 3.12 19.85
CA ALA A 293 26.24 3.59 20.71
C ALA A 293 27.57 3.66 19.96
N ALA A 294 27.89 2.61 19.20
CA ALA A 294 29.10 2.55 18.39
C ALA A 294 29.11 3.60 17.28
N LEU A 295 28.00 3.76 16.55
CA LEU A 295 27.91 4.73 15.46
C LEU A 295 28.00 6.17 15.95
N LEU A 296 27.31 6.51 17.04
CA LEU A 296 27.20 7.88 17.55
C LEU A 296 28.35 8.27 18.49
N GLY A 297 29.15 7.30 18.95
CA GLY A 297 30.19 7.53 19.95
C GLY A 297 29.64 7.93 21.32
N ILE A 298 28.39 7.52 21.63
CA ILE A 298 27.69 7.84 22.88
C ILE A 298 27.62 6.59 23.75
N PRO A 299 28.05 6.63 25.02
CA PRO A 299 28.01 5.45 25.88
C PRO A 299 26.57 5.07 26.23
N ARG A 300 26.30 3.76 26.27
CA ARG A 300 24.98 3.24 26.67
C ARG A 300 24.76 3.39 28.18
N ARG A 301 23.58 3.88 28.56
CA ARG A 301 23.14 3.88 29.97
C ARG A 301 22.52 2.54 30.36
N THR A 302 22.81 2.09 31.58
CA THR A 302 22.08 0.97 32.20
C THR A 302 20.85 1.54 32.89
N VAL A 303 19.66 1.08 32.50
CA VAL A 303 18.38 1.53 33.06
C VAL A 303 17.81 0.39 33.89
N THR A 304 17.24 0.72 35.05
CA THR A 304 16.58 -0.26 35.91
C THR A 304 15.25 -0.69 35.31
N ASP A 305 15.02 -1.99 35.29
CA ASP A 305 13.76 -2.56 34.81
C ASP A 305 12.60 -2.25 35.78
N THR A 306 11.39 -2.17 35.24
CA THR A 306 10.15 -2.01 36.02
C THR A 306 9.62 -3.37 36.44
N LYS A 307 8.82 -3.39 37.53
CA LYS A 307 8.14 -4.61 38.00
C LYS A 307 6.94 -5.02 37.14
N GLU A 308 6.57 -4.21 36.14
CA GLU A 308 5.44 -4.49 35.27
C GLU A 308 5.73 -5.71 34.37
N GLY A 309 4.68 -6.38 33.88
CA GLY A 309 4.83 -7.49 32.93
C GLY A 309 5.26 -7.00 31.54
N ALA A 310 5.69 -7.93 30.67
CA ALA A 310 6.07 -7.60 29.29
C ALA A 310 4.89 -7.03 28.46
N ASP A 311 3.66 -7.51 28.75
CA ASP A 311 2.44 -7.15 28.01
C ASP A 311 1.42 -6.35 28.84
N TRP A 312 1.91 -5.52 29.78
CA TRP A 312 1.05 -4.69 30.66
C TRP A 312 0.00 -3.89 29.86
N TRP A 313 0.37 -3.42 28.67
CA TRP A 313 -0.46 -2.59 27.80
C TRP A 313 -1.68 -3.34 27.27
N ARG A 314 -1.65 -4.68 27.16
CA ARG A 314 -2.83 -5.47 26.76
C ARG A 314 -3.95 -5.39 27.80
N ALA A 315 -3.59 -5.41 29.08
CA ALA A 315 -4.55 -5.21 30.17
C ALA A 315 -5.02 -3.75 30.24
N ALA A 316 -4.10 -2.79 30.03
CA ALA A 316 -4.42 -1.37 30.06
C ALA A 316 -5.40 -0.94 28.93
N ILE A 317 -5.30 -1.53 27.74
CA ILE A 317 -6.27 -1.28 26.64
C ILE A 317 -7.71 -1.55 27.12
N ALA A 318 -7.92 -2.66 27.84
CA ALA A 318 -9.25 -3.01 28.35
C ALA A 318 -9.70 -2.09 29.50
N GLU A 319 -8.76 -1.63 30.33
CA GLU A 319 -9.03 -0.66 31.39
C GLU A 319 -9.44 0.72 30.83
N TYR A 320 -8.76 1.20 29.79
CA TYR A 320 -9.02 2.53 29.22
C TYR A 320 -10.31 2.63 28.43
N TYR A 321 -10.72 1.55 27.77
CA TYR A 321 -11.98 1.50 27.03
C TYR A 321 -12.45 0.07 26.91
N THR A 322 -13.68 -0.22 27.32
CA THR A 322 -14.31 -1.53 27.11
C THR A 322 -15.48 -1.37 26.14
N PRO A 323 -15.35 -1.83 24.88
CA PRO A 323 -16.45 -1.73 23.92
C PRO A 323 -17.59 -2.66 24.33
N THR A 324 -18.81 -2.15 24.22
CA THR A 324 -20.03 -2.95 24.32
C THR A 324 -20.11 -3.97 23.19
N GLU A 325 -20.92 -5.00 23.37
CA GLU A 325 -21.17 -6.01 22.33
C GLU A 325 -21.70 -5.38 21.03
N LYS A 326 -22.59 -4.38 21.14
CA LYS A 326 -23.10 -3.60 19.99
C LYS A 326 -21.96 -2.88 19.26
N GLU A 327 -21.05 -2.24 19.99
CA GLU A 327 -19.89 -1.55 19.40
C GLU A 327 -18.92 -2.51 18.70
N LYS A 328 -18.74 -3.71 19.23
CA LYS A 328 -17.91 -4.76 18.61
C LYS A 328 -18.46 -5.20 17.26
N TYR A 329 -19.75 -5.52 17.18
CA TYR A 329 -20.39 -5.90 15.91
C TYR A 329 -20.46 -4.73 14.92
N LEU A 330 -20.64 -3.49 15.41
CA LEU A 330 -20.60 -2.28 14.58
C LEU A 330 -19.21 -2.08 13.97
N THR A 331 -18.17 -2.12 14.80
CA THR A 331 -16.78 -1.96 14.37
C THR A 331 -16.38 -3.09 13.42
N GLY A 332 -16.77 -4.33 13.72
CA GLY A 332 -16.55 -5.48 12.85
C GLY A 332 -17.26 -5.37 11.51
N THR A 333 -18.49 -4.87 11.49
CA THR A 333 -19.21 -4.59 10.24
C THR A 333 -18.47 -3.55 9.40
N ARG A 334 -18.10 -2.42 10.00
CA ARG A 334 -17.39 -1.32 9.33
C ARG A 334 -16.04 -1.77 8.79
N LEU A 335 -15.26 -2.46 9.63
CA LEU A 335 -13.92 -2.95 9.27
C LEU A 335 -13.98 -4.04 8.21
N ALA A 336 -14.85 -5.04 8.35
CA ALA A 336 -15.01 -6.10 7.36
C ALA A 336 -15.49 -5.55 6.01
N ALA A 337 -16.44 -4.60 6.04
CA ALA A 337 -16.86 -3.91 4.83
C ALA A 337 -15.70 -3.15 4.20
N SER A 338 -14.89 -2.48 5.03
CA SER A 338 -13.75 -1.68 4.58
C SER A 338 -12.48 -2.47 4.24
N ILE A 339 -12.51 -3.80 4.23
CA ILE A 339 -11.38 -4.63 3.78
C ILE A 339 -11.83 -5.67 2.74
N GLY A 340 -13.05 -5.51 2.19
CA GLY A 340 -13.56 -6.38 1.13
C GLY A 340 -14.01 -7.76 1.61
N LEU A 341 -14.43 -7.88 2.88
CA LEU A 341 -15.04 -9.10 3.43
C LEU A 341 -16.55 -8.93 3.49
N GLY A 342 -17.17 -8.82 2.32
CA GLY A 342 -18.60 -8.53 2.19
C GLY A 342 -19.50 -9.53 2.93
N GLN A 343 -19.20 -10.83 2.87
CA GLN A 343 -19.98 -11.83 3.60
C GLN A 343 -19.87 -11.64 5.12
N LEU A 344 -18.65 -11.50 5.65
CA LEU A 344 -18.42 -11.29 7.08
C LEU A 344 -19.12 -10.02 7.58
N ALA A 345 -19.00 -8.92 6.84
CA ALA A 345 -19.69 -7.69 7.16
C ALA A 345 -21.22 -7.86 7.21
N GLU A 346 -21.77 -8.79 6.43
CA GLU A 346 -23.21 -9.01 6.33
C GLU A 346 -23.69 -9.82 7.52
N GLU A 347 -22.91 -10.81 7.92
CA GLU A 347 -23.13 -11.62 9.11
C GLU A 347 -23.07 -10.75 10.37
N GLN A 348 -22.02 -9.93 10.52
CA GLN A 348 -21.86 -9.01 11.65
C GLN A 348 -23.02 -8.01 11.74
N LEU A 349 -23.46 -7.46 10.61
CA LEU A 349 -24.64 -6.60 10.52
C LEU A 349 -25.93 -7.35 10.93
N ARG A 350 -26.13 -8.60 10.50
CA ARG A 350 -27.28 -9.39 10.92
C ARG A 350 -27.30 -9.63 12.44
N TYR A 351 -26.15 -9.88 13.07
CA TYR A 351 -26.05 -10.01 14.52
C TYR A 351 -26.32 -8.70 15.24
N LEU A 352 -25.74 -7.58 14.77
CA LEU A 352 -26.04 -6.25 15.31
C LEU A 352 -27.55 -5.94 15.25
N LYS A 353 -28.20 -6.26 14.14
CA LYS A 353 -29.66 -6.13 13.99
C LYS A 353 -30.43 -6.91 15.06
N ARG A 354 -30.07 -8.17 15.29
CA ARG A 354 -30.71 -9.00 16.33
C ARG A 354 -30.57 -8.37 17.72
N LEU A 355 -29.39 -7.84 18.05
CA LEU A 355 -29.13 -7.15 19.31
C LEU A 355 -29.91 -5.82 19.44
N MET A 356 -30.36 -5.27 18.31
CA MET A 356 -31.07 -4.00 18.21
C MET A 356 -32.55 -4.18 17.79
N GLU A 357 -33.11 -5.39 17.86
CA GLU A 357 -34.50 -5.70 17.44
C GLU A 357 -35.61 -4.90 18.17
N LYS A 358 -35.25 -4.09 19.18
CA LYS A 358 -36.14 -3.17 19.91
C LYS A 358 -35.82 -1.68 19.70
N ASP A 359 -34.82 -1.35 18.88
CA ASP A 359 -34.38 0.03 18.58
C ASP A 359 -34.81 0.41 17.15
N ASP A 360 -35.73 1.38 17.01
CA ASP A 360 -36.21 1.93 15.71
C ASP A 360 -35.14 2.71 14.91
N LEU A 361 -33.87 2.60 15.32
CA LEU A 361 -32.75 3.48 14.97
C LEU A 361 -31.84 2.90 13.87
N LEU A 362 -32.19 1.75 13.28
CA LEU A 362 -31.38 0.99 12.31
C LEU A 362 -31.48 1.46 10.85
N ALA A 363 -32.44 2.31 10.50
CA ALA A 363 -32.67 2.73 9.11
C ALA A 363 -31.51 3.55 8.47
N PRO A 364 -30.82 4.46 9.19
CA PRO A 364 -29.64 5.15 8.68
C PRO A 364 -28.46 4.20 8.35
N PHE A 365 -28.33 3.10 9.11
CA PHE A 365 -27.24 2.13 8.99
C PHE A 365 -27.25 1.36 7.67
N GLU A 366 -28.43 1.05 7.14
CA GLU A 366 -28.56 0.34 5.87
C GLU A 366 -28.00 1.16 4.70
N ALA A 367 -28.27 2.46 4.66
CA ALA A 367 -27.84 3.32 3.57
C ALA A 367 -26.30 3.42 3.45
N GLU A 368 -25.61 3.58 4.58
CA GLU A 368 -24.15 3.69 4.63
C GLU A 368 -23.45 2.38 4.23
N ILE A 369 -24.00 1.23 4.63
CA ILE A 369 -23.45 -0.07 4.28
C ILE A 369 -23.69 -0.43 2.82
N TYR A 370 -24.89 -0.19 2.29
CA TYR A 370 -25.14 -0.34 0.85
C TYR A 370 -24.22 0.57 0.04
N TYR A 371 -23.91 1.76 0.54
CA TYR A 371 -22.97 2.67 -0.10
C TYR A 371 -21.54 2.13 -0.07
N SER A 372 -21.05 1.68 1.10
CA SER A 372 -19.70 1.08 1.27
C SER A 372 -19.49 -0.19 0.44
N ARG A 373 -20.56 -0.92 0.14
CA ARG A 373 -20.54 -2.13 -0.72
C ARG A 373 -20.79 -1.88 -2.20
N GLY A 374 -20.84 -0.61 -2.63
CA GLY A 374 -21.08 -0.25 -4.03
C GLY A 374 -22.53 -0.44 -4.53
N PHE A 375 -23.49 -0.75 -3.66
CA PHE A 375 -24.92 -0.84 -3.97
C PHE A 375 -25.60 0.54 -3.94
N ILE A 376 -25.14 1.44 -4.79
CA ILE A 376 -25.55 2.86 -4.85
C ILE A 376 -27.07 3.04 -4.96
N ALA A 377 -27.77 2.15 -5.65
CA ALA A 377 -29.23 2.24 -5.81
C ALA A 377 -30.02 1.88 -4.53
N GLY A 378 -29.54 0.90 -3.76
CA GLY A 378 -30.14 0.52 -2.47
C GLY A 378 -29.88 1.58 -1.41
N ALA A 379 -28.65 2.11 -1.37
CA ALA A 379 -28.27 3.22 -0.50
C ALA A 379 -29.15 4.45 -0.73
N LEU A 380 -29.35 4.85 -1.99
CA LEU A 380 -30.19 5.99 -2.35
C LEU A 380 -31.67 5.77 -2.03
N TRP A 381 -32.19 4.55 -2.13
CA TRP A 381 -33.58 4.25 -1.80
C TRP A 381 -33.86 4.40 -0.30
N VAL A 382 -32.99 3.86 0.55
CA VAL A 382 -33.07 3.99 2.02
C VAL A 382 -32.82 5.43 2.46
N GLN A 383 -31.82 6.11 1.89
CA GLN A 383 -31.48 7.50 2.21
C GLN A 383 -32.60 8.49 1.82
N ASN A 384 -33.34 8.22 0.74
CA ASN A 384 -34.49 9.04 0.34
C ASN A 384 -35.68 8.96 1.32
N ALA A 385 -35.75 7.92 2.17
CA ALA A 385 -36.75 7.80 3.22
C ALA A 385 -36.41 8.62 4.48
N LEU A 386 -35.14 8.99 4.68
CA LEU A 386 -34.62 9.66 5.88
C LEU A 386 -33.97 11.00 5.50
N LYS A 387 -34.76 12.08 5.48
CA LYS A 387 -34.28 13.41 5.03
C LYS A 387 -33.48 14.15 6.11
N ILE A 388 -32.17 14.36 5.91
CA ILE A 388 -31.48 15.67 5.97
C ILE A 388 -30.27 15.63 5.00
N PRO A 389 -30.01 16.67 4.18
CA PRO A 389 -28.93 16.66 3.20
C PRO A 389 -27.70 17.43 3.66
N ARG A 390 -26.50 16.82 3.52
CA ARG A 390 -25.25 17.50 3.12
C ARG A 390 -24.14 16.48 2.92
N GLU A 391 -23.64 16.35 1.69
CA GLU A 391 -22.23 16.57 1.34
C GLU A 391 -21.96 16.30 -0.14
N LYS A 392 -20.97 17.03 -0.70
CA LYS A 392 -20.64 17.06 -2.13
C LYS A 392 -20.08 15.71 -2.58
N ALA A 393 -20.88 14.95 -3.32
CA ALA A 393 -20.52 13.64 -3.86
C ALA A 393 -19.19 13.66 -4.67
N LYS A 394 -18.24 12.79 -4.28
CA LYS A 394 -17.12 12.35 -5.14
C LYS A 394 -17.69 11.91 -6.49
N LYS A 395 -17.15 12.43 -7.60
CA LYS A 395 -17.61 12.08 -8.96
C LYS A 395 -17.26 10.62 -9.27
N VAL A 396 -18.24 9.74 -9.17
CA VAL A 396 -18.13 8.31 -9.53
C VAL A 396 -17.80 8.15 -11.02
N ASN A 397 -16.77 7.35 -11.35
CA ASN A 397 -16.40 6.96 -12.72
C ASN A 397 -17.49 6.05 -13.33
N ARG A 398 -18.45 6.67 -14.01
CA ARG A 398 -19.63 5.95 -14.55
C ARG A 398 -19.28 5.13 -15.79
N THR A 399 -18.27 5.54 -16.55
CA THR A 399 -17.77 4.81 -17.72
C THR A 399 -17.20 3.45 -17.31
N GLY A 400 -16.35 3.42 -16.28
CA GLY A 400 -15.79 2.20 -15.70
C GLY A 400 -16.86 1.24 -15.18
N LEU A 401 -17.89 1.74 -14.50
CA LEU A 401 -19.01 0.91 -14.01
C LEU A 401 -19.81 0.24 -15.14
N ILE A 402 -20.08 0.96 -16.24
CA ILE A 402 -20.79 0.40 -17.38
C ILE A 402 -19.92 -0.64 -18.11
N ARG A 403 -18.62 -0.38 -18.22
CA ARG A 403 -17.64 -1.31 -18.76
C ARG A 403 -17.57 -2.61 -17.96
N ALA A 404 -17.51 -2.53 -16.62
CA ALA A 404 -17.48 -3.67 -15.70
C ALA A 404 -18.70 -4.60 -15.83
N ARG A 405 -19.86 -4.05 -16.23
CA ARG A 405 -21.08 -4.84 -16.58
C ARG A 405 -20.99 -5.57 -17.93
N GLY A 406 -19.82 -5.58 -18.58
CA GLY A 406 -19.59 -6.22 -19.87
C GLY A 406 -20.14 -5.45 -21.07
N LYS A 407 -20.42 -4.15 -20.93
CA LYS A 407 -21.07 -3.31 -21.97
C LYS A 407 -20.15 -2.18 -22.48
N PRO A 408 -18.99 -2.48 -23.09
CA PRO A 408 -17.98 -1.48 -23.48
C PRO A 408 -18.49 -0.49 -24.54
N ALA A 409 -19.32 -0.92 -25.51
CA ALA A 409 -19.91 -0.02 -26.50
C ALA A 409 -20.86 1.03 -25.86
N LYS A 410 -21.63 0.62 -24.86
CA LYS A 410 -22.52 1.52 -24.11
C LYS A 410 -21.71 2.49 -23.23
N ALA A 411 -20.63 2.02 -22.62
CA ALA A 411 -19.72 2.83 -21.84
C ALA A 411 -19.01 3.90 -22.71
N LEU A 412 -18.52 3.49 -23.88
CA LEU A 412 -17.88 4.40 -24.83
C LEU A 412 -18.84 5.47 -25.35
N PHE A 413 -20.07 5.08 -25.72
CA PHE A 413 -21.11 6.03 -26.12
C PHE A 413 -21.40 7.03 -25.00
N PHE A 414 -21.56 6.55 -23.76
CA PHE A 414 -21.76 7.41 -22.59
C PHE A 414 -20.60 8.41 -22.41
N TYR A 415 -19.35 7.95 -22.48
CA TYR A 415 -18.17 8.82 -22.40
C TYR A 415 -18.18 9.90 -23.49
N LEU A 416 -18.43 9.51 -24.75
CA LEU A 416 -18.48 10.45 -25.87
C LEU A 416 -19.58 11.50 -25.67
N THR A 417 -20.78 11.10 -25.22
CA THR A 417 -21.85 12.06 -24.93
C THR A 417 -21.44 13.07 -23.85
N GLN A 418 -20.70 12.65 -22.81
CA GLN A 418 -20.18 13.56 -21.79
C GLN A 418 -19.12 14.51 -22.33
N PHE A 419 -18.19 13.98 -23.13
CA PHE A 419 -17.12 14.73 -23.75
C PHE A 419 -17.68 15.84 -24.68
N PHE A 420 -18.64 15.50 -25.52
CA PHE A 420 -19.33 16.46 -26.39
C PHE A 420 -20.24 17.44 -25.62
N SER A 421 -20.74 17.05 -24.46
CA SER A 421 -21.51 17.93 -23.56
C SER A 421 -20.63 18.90 -22.73
N ARG A 422 -19.35 19.10 -23.10
CA ARG A 422 -18.37 19.98 -22.44
C ARG A 422 -18.13 19.67 -20.95
N ARG A 423 -18.51 18.49 -20.46
CA ARG A 423 -18.09 18.03 -19.14
C ARG A 423 -16.66 17.54 -19.24
N ARG A 424 -15.77 17.98 -18.34
CA ARG A 424 -14.39 17.48 -18.26
C ARG A 424 -14.41 16.09 -17.62
N PRO A 425 -14.13 15.00 -18.36
CA PRO A 425 -14.04 13.66 -17.80
C PRO A 425 -12.75 13.54 -16.99
N SER A 426 -12.81 12.77 -15.90
CA SER A 426 -11.61 12.49 -15.09
C SER A 426 -10.56 11.70 -15.89
N PRO A 427 -9.26 11.78 -15.55
CA PRO A 427 -8.22 10.94 -16.17
C PRO A 427 -8.58 9.44 -16.15
N ASP A 428 -9.14 8.92 -15.04
CA ASP A 428 -9.64 7.55 -14.95
C ASP A 428 -10.73 7.21 -15.97
N GLU A 429 -11.70 8.11 -16.16
CA GLU A 429 -12.76 7.94 -17.17
C GLU A 429 -12.19 7.94 -18.59
N GLN A 430 -11.16 8.74 -18.87
CA GLN A 430 -10.48 8.76 -20.17
C GLN A 430 -9.77 7.44 -20.44
N ILE A 431 -9.05 6.90 -19.44
CA ILE A 431 -8.38 5.59 -19.51
C ILE A 431 -9.39 4.47 -19.71
N ASP A 432 -10.51 4.47 -18.99
CA ASP A 432 -11.55 3.45 -19.15
C ASP A 432 -12.26 3.54 -20.49
N ALA A 433 -12.40 4.73 -21.07
CA ALA A 433 -12.92 4.90 -22.41
C ALA A 433 -11.96 4.33 -23.47
N LEU A 434 -10.65 4.58 -23.35
CA LEU A 434 -9.64 3.92 -24.19
C LEU A 434 -9.72 2.39 -24.03
N ALA A 435 -9.84 1.91 -22.81
CA ALA A 435 -9.95 0.49 -22.55
C ALA A 435 -11.22 -0.12 -23.16
N CYS A 436 -12.34 0.63 -23.24
CA CYS A 436 -13.54 0.22 -23.99
C CYS A 436 -13.28 0.08 -25.50
N VAL A 437 -12.50 0.97 -26.11
CA VAL A 437 -12.09 0.85 -27.53
C VAL A 437 -11.32 -0.45 -27.74
N LEU A 438 -10.37 -0.76 -26.84
CA LEU A 438 -9.58 -1.99 -26.91
C LEU A 438 -10.44 -3.24 -26.64
N ASP A 439 -11.39 -3.20 -25.71
CA ASP A 439 -12.35 -4.30 -25.47
C ASP A 439 -13.19 -4.63 -26.72
N ILE A 440 -13.56 -3.60 -27.50
CA ILE A 440 -14.30 -3.77 -28.76
C ILE A 440 -13.40 -4.40 -29.82
N ALA A 441 -12.18 -3.88 -29.98
CA ALA A 441 -11.21 -4.42 -30.94
C ALA A 441 -10.88 -5.89 -30.67
N GLU A 442 -10.70 -6.26 -29.40
CA GLU A 442 -10.45 -7.63 -28.96
C GLU A 442 -11.62 -8.57 -29.27
N ARG A 443 -12.88 -8.09 -29.16
CA ARG A 443 -14.06 -8.86 -29.58
C ARG A 443 -14.08 -9.08 -31.09
N TRP A 444 -13.67 -8.10 -31.89
CA TRP A 444 -13.57 -8.23 -33.34
C TRP A 444 -12.49 -9.21 -33.78
N GLN A 445 -11.37 -9.30 -33.06
CA GLN A 445 -10.30 -10.26 -33.34
C GLN A 445 -10.72 -11.74 -33.22
N ARG A 446 -11.91 -12.05 -32.69
CA ARG A 446 -12.49 -13.41 -32.79
C ARG A 446 -12.70 -13.86 -34.24
N TRP A 447 -12.82 -12.92 -35.16
CA TRP A 447 -13.09 -13.17 -36.56
C TRP A 447 -11.80 -13.02 -37.37
N ARG A 448 -11.43 -14.05 -38.15
CA ARG A 448 -10.14 -14.11 -38.89
C ARG A 448 -9.87 -12.89 -39.77
N LEU A 449 -10.92 -12.30 -40.37
CA LEU A 449 -10.82 -11.10 -41.19
C LEU A 449 -10.10 -9.97 -40.43
N TRP A 450 -10.49 -9.72 -39.17
CA TRP A 450 -9.98 -8.65 -38.32
C TRP A 450 -8.58 -8.89 -37.77
N GLN A 451 -8.00 -10.08 -37.99
CA GLN A 451 -6.60 -10.39 -37.67
C GLN A 451 -5.66 -9.99 -38.82
N SER A 452 -6.19 -9.69 -40.01
CA SER A 452 -5.40 -9.28 -41.17
C SER A 452 -4.69 -7.94 -40.93
N LYS A 453 -3.48 -7.81 -41.48
CA LYS A 453 -2.66 -6.58 -41.41
C LYS A 453 -3.41 -5.28 -41.80
N PRO A 454 -4.23 -5.22 -42.87
CA PRO A 454 -4.95 -3.98 -43.21
C PRO A 454 -5.98 -3.57 -42.15
N LEU A 455 -6.77 -4.51 -41.61
CA LEU A 455 -7.76 -4.19 -40.59
C LEU A 455 -7.12 -3.90 -39.22
N ARG A 456 -5.95 -4.48 -38.92
CA ARG A 456 -5.16 -4.12 -37.75
C ARG A 456 -4.63 -2.68 -37.82
N ARG A 457 -4.09 -2.25 -38.97
CA ARG A 457 -3.69 -0.85 -39.20
C ARG A 457 -4.86 0.13 -39.06
N LEU A 458 -6.04 -0.25 -39.53
CA LEU A 458 -7.25 0.53 -39.35
C LEU A 458 -7.63 0.63 -37.86
N GLY A 459 -7.59 -0.47 -37.12
CA GLY A 459 -7.81 -0.48 -35.67
C GLY A 459 -6.80 0.37 -34.90
N GLU A 460 -5.51 0.30 -35.28
CA GLU A 460 -4.45 1.14 -34.73
C GLU A 460 -4.73 2.62 -34.97
N GLY A 461 -5.13 2.99 -36.19
CA GLY A 461 -5.51 4.36 -36.55
C GLY A 461 -6.70 4.86 -35.73
N ILE A 462 -7.74 4.04 -35.55
CA ILE A 462 -8.90 4.38 -34.71
C ILE A 462 -8.47 4.60 -33.26
N SER A 463 -7.65 3.71 -32.70
CA SER A 463 -7.17 3.84 -31.32
C SER A 463 -6.25 5.04 -31.14
N GLY A 464 -5.38 5.33 -32.12
CA GLY A 464 -4.50 6.49 -32.14
C GLY A 464 -5.27 7.81 -32.23
N CYS A 465 -6.29 7.88 -33.09
CA CYS A 465 -7.21 9.00 -33.16
C CYS A 465 -7.97 9.18 -31.84
N PHE A 466 -8.44 8.09 -31.22
CA PHE A 466 -9.10 8.17 -29.93
C PHE A 466 -8.17 8.78 -28.86
N TYR A 467 -6.95 8.26 -28.77
CA TYR A 467 -5.93 8.75 -27.84
C TYR A 467 -5.62 10.23 -28.05
N LYS A 468 -5.40 10.66 -29.30
CA LYS A 468 -5.02 12.04 -29.63
C LYS A 468 -6.12 13.07 -29.41
N TYR A 469 -7.37 12.73 -29.73
CA TYR A 469 -8.47 13.70 -29.77
C TYR A 469 -9.42 13.62 -28.58
N PHE A 470 -9.51 12.46 -27.93
CA PHE A 470 -10.48 12.21 -26.87
C PHE A 470 -9.83 11.96 -25.51
N MET A 471 -8.49 11.95 -25.42
CA MET A 471 -7.75 11.97 -24.16
C MET A 471 -6.92 13.26 -24.08
N ARG A 472 -6.85 13.88 -22.91
CA ARG A 472 -6.08 15.11 -22.65
C ARG A 472 -5.09 14.85 -21.52
N LEU A 473 -4.14 13.96 -21.76
CA LEU A 473 -3.18 13.51 -20.76
C LEU A 473 -1.78 14.15 -20.93
N GLU A 474 -1.60 15.04 -21.91
CA GLU A 474 -0.32 15.70 -22.18
C GLU A 474 -0.05 16.85 -21.19
N GLY A 475 1.10 16.81 -20.51
CA GLY A 475 1.67 17.93 -19.76
C GLY A 475 1.47 17.93 -18.24
N GLU A 476 0.66 17.03 -17.68
CA GLU A 476 0.46 16.92 -16.22
C GLU A 476 1.26 15.75 -15.64
N LYS A 477 2.01 15.96 -14.55
CA LYS A 477 2.58 14.86 -13.75
C LYS A 477 1.43 14.04 -13.18
N GLN A 478 1.12 12.91 -13.81
CA GLN A 478 0.09 12.00 -13.31
C GLN A 478 0.63 11.14 -12.17
N PRO A 479 -0.21 10.81 -11.17
CA PRO A 479 0.06 9.74 -10.22
C PRO A 479 0.56 8.45 -10.91
N LEU A 480 1.48 7.75 -10.26
CA LEU A 480 2.10 6.50 -10.74
C LEU A 480 1.07 5.45 -11.13
N TYR A 481 -0.08 5.39 -10.46
CA TYR A 481 -1.13 4.43 -10.83
C TYR A 481 -1.80 4.71 -12.17
N LEU A 482 -2.07 5.98 -12.48
CA LEU A 482 -2.62 6.36 -13.78
C LEU A 482 -1.59 6.07 -14.87
N GLN A 483 -0.31 6.31 -14.58
CA GLN A 483 0.79 5.92 -15.46
C GLN A 483 0.80 4.40 -15.70
N GLY A 484 0.72 3.58 -14.66
CA GLY A 484 0.63 2.12 -14.79
C GLY A 484 -0.59 1.68 -15.60
N ARG A 485 -1.78 2.26 -15.33
CA ARG A 485 -3.01 1.97 -16.10
C ARG A 485 -2.86 2.33 -17.59
N LEU A 486 -2.22 3.45 -17.89
CA LEU A 486 -1.93 3.88 -19.26
C LEU A 486 -0.91 2.96 -19.94
N THR A 487 0.18 2.62 -19.25
CA THR A 487 1.18 1.66 -19.73
C THR A 487 0.54 0.33 -20.07
N MET A 488 -0.36 -0.19 -19.22
CA MET A 488 -1.10 -1.41 -19.50
C MET A 488 -2.00 -1.27 -20.75
N GLN A 489 -2.68 -0.14 -20.94
CA GLN A 489 -3.44 0.08 -22.19
C GLN A 489 -2.52 0.22 -23.42
N ALA A 490 -1.31 0.77 -23.25
CA ALA A 490 -0.32 0.88 -24.32
C ALA A 490 0.22 -0.51 -24.73
N ILE A 491 0.60 -1.34 -23.76
CA ILE A 491 1.00 -2.74 -23.98
C ILE A 491 -0.14 -3.50 -24.66
N ARG A 492 -1.38 -3.32 -24.17
CA ARG A 492 -2.57 -3.95 -24.75
C ARG A 492 -2.82 -3.49 -26.19
N ARG A 493 -2.72 -2.18 -26.47
CA ARG A 493 -2.85 -1.62 -27.83
C ARG A 493 -1.78 -2.19 -28.76
N ALA A 494 -0.53 -2.24 -28.33
CA ALA A 494 0.56 -2.79 -29.11
C ALA A 494 0.37 -4.30 -29.37
N THR A 495 -0.09 -5.04 -28.36
CA THR A 495 -0.44 -6.46 -28.48
C THR A 495 -1.56 -6.69 -29.50
N LEU A 496 -2.57 -5.82 -29.55
CA LEU A 496 -3.69 -5.97 -30.48
C LEU A 496 -3.31 -5.58 -31.92
N PHE A 497 -2.45 -4.58 -32.13
CA PHE A 497 -2.27 -3.96 -33.44
C PHE A 497 -0.88 -4.10 -34.07
N CYS A 498 0.22 -4.11 -33.29
CA CYS A 498 1.58 -4.18 -33.84
C CYS A 498 1.85 -5.52 -34.54
N ASP A 499 2.76 -5.51 -35.52
CA ASP A 499 3.24 -6.74 -36.15
C ASP A 499 4.25 -7.46 -35.25
N ASP A 500 4.35 -8.79 -35.36
CA ASP A 500 5.29 -9.61 -34.58
C ASP A 500 6.76 -9.23 -34.82
N GLU A 501 7.08 -8.61 -35.96
CA GLU A 501 8.40 -8.07 -36.30
C GLU A 501 8.74 -6.78 -35.54
N ALA A 502 7.73 -6.04 -35.08
CA ALA A 502 7.87 -4.77 -34.37
C ALA A 502 7.70 -4.91 -32.85
N LEU A 503 6.95 -5.92 -32.40
CA LEU A 503 6.82 -6.28 -30.99
C LEU A 503 6.54 -7.78 -30.87
N SER A 504 7.57 -8.52 -30.49
CA SER A 504 7.54 -9.97 -30.34
C SER A 504 6.75 -10.41 -29.11
N LEU A 505 6.27 -11.65 -29.13
CA LEU A 505 5.56 -12.25 -27.99
C LEU A 505 6.44 -12.28 -26.71
N GLY A 506 7.76 -12.47 -26.86
CA GLY A 506 8.70 -12.46 -25.74
C GLY A 506 8.88 -11.08 -25.11
N GLU A 507 8.80 -10.02 -25.91
CA GLU A 507 8.84 -8.64 -25.39
C GLU A 507 7.55 -8.27 -24.65
N ILE A 508 6.38 -8.69 -25.16
CA ILE A 508 5.09 -8.50 -24.44
C ILE A 508 5.13 -9.23 -23.10
N TRP A 509 5.63 -10.47 -23.10
CA TRP A 509 5.87 -11.26 -21.90
C TRP A 509 6.75 -10.51 -20.89
N ASN A 510 7.95 -10.10 -21.32
CA ASN A 510 8.89 -9.42 -20.43
C ASN A 510 8.29 -8.14 -19.87
N LEU A 511 7.64 -7.31 -20.69
CA LEU A 511 6.96 -6.10 -20.24
C LEU A 511 5.92 -6.41 -19.15
N LEU A 512 5.05 -7.40 -19.35
CA LEU A 512 4.03 -7.75 -18.36
C LEU A 512 4.59 -8.43 -17.11
N TYR A 513 5.62 -9.27 -17.26
CA TYR A 513 6.33 -9.89 -16.14
C TYR A 513 6.98 -8.83 -15.26
N HIS A 514 7.64 -7.83 -15.86
CA HIS A 514 8.25 -6.71 -15.16
C HIS A 514 7.22 -5.76 -14.55
N GLU A 515 6.06 -5.56 -15.17
CA GLU A 515 4.96 -4.80 -14.55
C GLU A 515 4.36 -5.51 -13.32
N SER A 516 4.39 -6.85 -13.29
CA SER A 516 3.89 -7.67 -12.17
C SER A 516 4.91 -7.93 -11.06
N SER A 517 6.20 -7.72 -11.32
CA SER A 517 7.30 -8.08 -10.42
C SER A 517 7.99 -6.81 -9.90
N PRO A 518 8.39 -6.74 -8.61
CA PRO A 518 9.06 -5.55 -8.06
C PRO A 518 10.37 -5.28 -8.82
N PRO A 519 10.73 -4.03 -9.16
CA PRO A 519 11.83 -3.78 -10.08
C PRO A 519 13.14 -3.36 -9.39
N SER A 520 14.23 -3.69 -10.07
CA SER A 520 15.36 -2.79 -10.27
C SER A 520 15.81 -2.94 -11.73
N PHE A 521 15.66 -1.92 -12.60
CA PHE A 521 16.50 -1.77 -13.80
C PHE A 521 16.52 -0.36 -14.42
N PHE A 522 17.66 -0.04 -15.06
CA PHE A 522 18.00 1.21 -15.77
C PHE A 522 18.02 0.99 -17.30
N THR A 523 17.63 1.99 -18.09
CA THR A 523 17.84 1.98 -19.55
C THR A 523 18.84 3.07 -20.00
N PRO A 524 19.54 2.89 -21.14
CA PRO A 524 20.52 3.86 -21.66
C PRO A 524 19.98 5.23 -22.09
N VAL A 525 18.65 5.41 -22.15
CA VAL A 525 18.01 6.65 -22.66
C VAL A 525 17.07 7.31 -21.63
N GLY A 526 17.09 6.85 -20.37
CA GLY A 526 16.34 7.41 -19.24
C GLY A 526 14.82 7.18 -19.26
N PRO A 527 14.09 7.69 -18.25
CA PRO A 527 14.26 7.37 -16.83
C PRO A 527 13.66 5.99 -16.47
N ALA A 528 13.98 5.50 -15.29
CA ALA A 528 13.53 4.22 -14.74
C ALA A 528 11.99 4.03 -14.82
N ILE A 529 11.53 2.86 -15.25
CA ILE A 529 10.13 2.43 -15.12
C ILE A 529 10.04 1.53 -13.89
N PRO A 530 9.37 1.97 -12.81
CA PRO A 530 9.09 1.08 -11.69
C PRO A 530 7.89 0.17 -12.01
N GLY A 531 8.07 -1.15 -11.96
CA GLY A 531 6.99 -2.14 -11.87
C GLY A 531 6.21 -1.99 -10.57
N PHE A 532 5.13 -1.22 -10.59
CA PHE A 532 4.31 -0.91 -9.41
C PHE A 532 2.87 -0.55 -9.79
N TYR A 533 2.27 -1.30 -10.73
CA TYR A 533 0.88 -1.09 -11.19
C TYR A 533 -0.16 -1.02 -10.04
N LEU A 534 0.17 -1.55 -8.86
CA LEU A 534 -0.75 -1.76 -7.73
C LEU A 534 -0.55 -0.82 -6.53
N ILE A 535 0.47 0.03 -6.54
CA ILE A 535 0.90 0.71 -5.29
C ILE A 535 0.16 2.02 -5.07
N GLU A 536 -0.26 2.69 -6.14
CA GLU A 536 -0.98 3.96 -6.07
C GLU A 536 -2.43 3.88 -6.58
N ARG A 537 -2.89 2.71 -7.07
CA ARG A 537 -4.22 2.59 -7.69
C ARG A 537 -5.35 2.94 -6.73
N SER A 538 -5.05 2.88 -5.44
CA SER A 538 -5.89 3.41 -4.41
C SER A 538 -5.14 4.47 -3.58
N THR A 539 -5.55 5.72 -3.77
CA THR A 539 -5.49 6.75 -2.72
C THR A 539 -6.52 6.48 -1.61
N ALA A 540 -7.21 5.34 -1.67
CA ALA A 540 -8.18 4.90 -0.70
C ALA A 540 -7.72 3.57 -0.05
N ARG A 541 -8.62 3.08 0.79
CA ARG A 541 -8.46 2.04 1.80
C ARG A 541 -7.92 0.71 1.24
N GLU A 542 -7.39 -0.13 2.14
CA GLU A 542 -6.66 -1.38 1.83
C GLU A 542 -7.44 -2.38 0.96
N GLU A 543 -8.76 -2.31 1.07
CA GLU A 543 -9.82 -2.97 0.28
C GLU A 543 -9.61 -2.91 -1.25
N ASP A 544 -9.20 -1.76 -1.80
CA ASP A 544 -9.06 -1.63 -3.26
C ASP A 544 -7.81 -2.34 -3.78
N ARG A 545 -6.74 -2.46 -2.97
CA ARG A 545 -5.43 -2.95 -3.43
C ARG A 545 -5.44 -4.44 -3.74
N ILE A 546 -6.11 -5.24 -2.91
CA ILE A 546 -6.20 -6.70 -3.09
C ILE A 546 -7.12 -7.01 -4.29
N ALA A 547 -8.25 -6.30 -4.40
CA ALA A 547 -9.14 -6.42 -5.55
C ALA A 547 -8.48 -5.93 -6.85
N ASP A 548 -7.73 -4.84 -6.80
CA ASP A 548 -6.99 -4.30 -7.94
C ASP A 548 -5.88 -5.24 -8.41
N LEU A 549 -5.21 -5.94 -7.50
CA LEU A 549 -4.24 -7.00 -7.85
C LEU A 549 -4.91 -8.10 -8.67
N VAL A 550 -6.08 -8.57 -8.23
CA VAL A 550 -6.87 -9.56 -8.99
C VAL A 550 -7.26 -8.99 -10.36
N LEU A 551 -7.75 -7.76 -10.43
CA LEU A 551 -8.14 -7.13 -11.69
C LEU A 551 -6.95 -6.90 -12.62
N ALA A 552 -5.77 -6.55 -12.10
CA ALA A 552 -4.54 -6.39 -12.86
C ALA A 552 -4.08 -7.73 -13.44
N ASN A 553 -4.03 -8.78 -12.63
CA ASN A 553 -3.69 -10.13 -13.06
C ASN A 553 -4.62 -10.62 -14.17
N VAL A 554 -5.94 -10.41 -14.02
CA VAL A 554 -6.91 -10.74 -15.06
C VAL A 554 -6.64 -9.96 -16.36
N ASN A 555 -6.30 -8.67 -16.27
CA ASN A 555 -5.94 -7.89 -17.47
C ASN A 555 -4.64 -8.39 -18.12
N TYR A 556 -3.62 -8.75 -17.34
CA TYR A 556 -2.38 -9.33 -17.87
C TYR A 556 -2.63 -10.66 -18.57
N VAL A 557 -3.45 -11.52 -17.96
CA VAL A 557 -3.91 -12.78 -18.58
C VAL A 557 -4.65 -12.48 -19.89
N ASP A 558 -5.56 -11.52 -19.92
CA ASP A 558 -6.30 -11.15 -21.12
C ASP A 558 -5.36 -10.67 -22.25
N ILE A 559 -4.35 -9.85 -21.92
CA ILE A 559 -3.35 -9.38 -22.89
C ILE A 559 -2.55 -10.57 -23.44
N LEU A 560 -2.02 -11.44 -22.57
CA LEU A 560 -1.24 -12.61 -22.99
C LEU A 560 -2.06 -13.59 -23.83
N LEU A 561 -3.31 -13.85 -23.44
CA LEU A 561 -4.23 -14.69 -24.20
C LEU A 561 -4.54 -14.10 -25.58
N SER A 562 -4.67 -12.78 -25.69
CA SER A 562 -4.84 -12.10 -26.98
C SER A 562 -3.58 -12.16 -27.84
N ALA A 563 -2.40 -12.03 -27.23
CA ALA A 563 -1.12 -12.21 -27.93
C ALA A 563 -0.96 -13.64 -28.47
N LEU A 564 -1.31 -14.64 -27.66
CA LEU A 564 -1.28 -16.05 -28.06
C LEU A 564 -2.29 -16.35 -29.16
N ARG A 565 -3.52 -15.82 -29.07
CA ARG A 565 -4.54 -15.97 -30.11
C ARG A 565 -4.11 -15.37 -31.44
N ARG A 566 -3.36 -14.26 -31.41
CA ARG A 566 -2.78 -13.61 -32.59
C ARG A 566 -1.71 -14.49 -33.24
N ARG A 567 -0.74 -14.95 -32.45
CA ARG A 567 0.37 -15.78 -32.94
C ARG A 567 -0.10 -17.15 -33.40
N TRP A 568 -1.06 -17.73 -32.69
CA TRP A 568 -1.56 -19.10 -32.88
C TRP A 568 -3.07 -19.16 -33.11
N PRO A 569 -3.57 -18.67 -34.26
CA PRO A 569 -5.00 -18.63 -34.54
C PRO A 569 -5.65 -20.02 -34.69
N GLU A 570 -4.86 -21.08 -34.90
CA GLU A 570 -5.32 -22.48 -34.92
C GLU A 570 -4.91 -23.26 -33.66
N GLY A 571 -4.50 -22.56 -32.59
CA GLY A 571 -4.06 -23.16 -31.34
C GLY A 571 -2.88 -24.11 -31.53
N SER A 572 -3.01 -25.34 -31.06
CA SER A 572 -1.93 -26.35 -31.12
C SER A 572 -1.48 -26.73 -32.53
N ARG A 573 -2.35 -26.60 -33.54
CA ARG A 573 -1.94 -26.82 -34.94
C ARG A 573 -0.95 -25.75 -35.41
N SER A 574 -1.12 -24.51 -34.96
CA SER A 574 -0.17 -23.42 -35.24
C SER A 574 1.15 -23.65 -34.51
N VAL A 575 1.11 -24.04 -33.23
CA VAL A 575 2.29 -24.38 -32.42
C VAL A 575 3.10 -25.50 -33.08
N PHE A 576 2.43 -26.59 -33.48
CA PHE A 576 3.07 -27.75 -34.09
C PHE A 576 3.73 -27.41 -35.44
N LYS A 577 3.03 -26.65 -36.31
CA LYS A 577 3.60 -26.16 -37.58
C LYS A 577 4.82 -25.26 -37.35
N GLU A 578 4.83 -24.44 -36.29
CA GLU A 578 5.95 -23.58 -35.94
C GLU A 578 7.15 -24.39 -35.40
N ARG A 579 6.91 -25.37 -34.53
CA ARG A 579 7.93 -26.31 -34.00
C ARG A 579 8.60 -27.11 -35.12
N GLN A 580 7.85 -27.55 -36.14
CA GLN A 580 8.43 -28.24 -37.30
C GLN A 580 9.35 -27.36 -38.15
N ARG A 581 9.12 -26.03 -38.16
CA ARG A 581 9.90 -25.08 -38.97
C ARG A 581 11.19 -24.62 -38.31
N ARG A 582 11.28 -24.70 -36.97
CA ARG A 582 12.45 -24.23 -36.21
C ARG A 582 13.05 -25.41 -35.44
N GLN A 583 14.10 -26.03 -35.99
CA GLN A 583 14.88 -27.05 -35.27
C GLN A 583 15.51 -26.42 -34.01
N GLY A 584 15.00 -26.74 -32.83
CA GLY A 584 15.68 -26.47 -31.55
C GLY A 584 15.39 -25.14 -30.84
N TYR A 585 14.22 -24.51 -31.01
CA TYR A 585 13.92 -23.24 -30.31
C TYR A 585 13.35 -23.45 -28.89
N PHE A 586 13.86 -22.69 -27.90
CA PHE A 586 13.34 -22.60 -26.52
C PHE A 586 11.94 -21.95 -26.51
N ASP A 587 10.95 -22.61 -25.91
CA ASP A 587 9.53 -22.31 -26.12
C ASP A 587 9.02 -21.12 -25.28
N SER A 588 9.10 -19.91 -25.84
CA SER A 588 8.49 -18.70 -25.27
C SER A 588 7.00 -18.86 -24.89
N GLY A 589 6.28 -19.79 -25.52
CA GLY A 589 4.88 -20.02 -25.21
C GLY A 589 4.63 -20.89 -23.98
N GLU A 590 5.54 -21.81 -23.63
CA GLU A 590 5.44 -22.60 -22.39
C GLU A 590 5.56 -21.68 -21.17
N TYR A 591 6.53 -20.76 -21.15
CA TYR A 591 6.68 -19.76 -20.09
C TYR A 591 5.44 -18.87 -19.93
N ILE A 592 4.84 -18.43 -21.04
CA ILE A 592 3.63 -17.61 -21.01
C ILE A 592 2.45 -18.41 -20.47
N VAL A 593 2.29 -19.68 -20.86
CA VAL A 593 1.23 -20.54 -20.33
C VAL A 593 1.43 -20.76 -18.83
N THR A 594 2.66 -21.08 -18.39
CA THR A 594 3.00 -21.23 -16.97
C THR A 594 2.63 -20.00 -16.16
N TYR A 595 2.89 -18.81 -16.70
CA TYR A 595 2.55 -17.58 -16.00
C TYR A 595 1.08 -17.21 -16.05
N ILE A 596 0.37 -17.48 -17.15
CA ILE A 596 -1.09 -17.35 -17.18
C ILE A 596 -1.69 -18.24 -16.07
N VAL A 597 -1.24 -19.49 -15.98
CA VAL A 597 -1.66 -20.42 -14.91
C VAL A 597 -1.31 -19.86 -13.54
N ARG A 598 -0.08 -19.34 -13.35
CA ARG A 598 0.36 -18.73 -12.10
C ARG A 598 -0.54 -17.57 -11.68
N LEU A 599 -0.72 -16.57 -12.56
CA LEU A 599 -1.56 -15.39 -12.30
C LEU A 599 -3.00 -15.78 -11.97
N LEU A 600 -3.59 -16.70 -12.74
CA LEU A 600 -4.96 -17.16 -12.49
C LEU A 600 -5.08 -17.95 -11.18
N THR A 601 -4.08 -18.75 -10.83
CA THR A 601 -4.05 -19.53 -9.58
C THR A 601 -3.90 -18.60 -8.38
N GLU A 602 -2.92 -17.69 -8.41
CA GLU A 602 -2.73 -16.65 -7.38
C GLU A 602 -4.01 -15.82 -7.20
N SER A 603 -4.60 -15.35 -8.30
CA SER A 603 -5.87 -14.61 -8.22
C SER A 603 -7.01 -15.47 -7.66
N SER A 604 -7.08 -16.77 -8.00
CA SER A 604 -8.11 -17.66 -7.47
C SER A 604 -7.96 -17.87 -5.96
N GLN A 605 -6.72 -17.97 -5.47
CA GLN A 605 -6.41 -18.05 -4.04
C GLN A 605 -6.81 -16.75 -3.32
N ILE A 606 -6.41 -15.60 -3.87
CA ILE A 606 -6.76 -14.28 -3.31
C ILE A 606 -8.28 -14.12 -3.23
N VAL A 607 -9.01 -14.44 -4.31
CA VAL A 607 -10.46 -14.30 -4.36
C VAL A 607 -11.19 -15.31 -3.48
N SER A 608 -10.66 -16.51 -3.32
CA SER A 608 -11.17 -17.48 -2.37
C SER A 608 -10.99 -16.99 -0.93
N ALA A 609 -9.86 -16.32 -0.64
CA ALA A 609 -9.61 -15.71 0.66
C ALA A 609 -10.51 -14.49 0.91
N LEU A 610 -10.74 -13.63 -0.09
CA LEU A 610 -11.66 -12.50 0.01
C LEU A 610 -13.13 -12.92 0.11
N ASN A 611 -13.47 -14.10 -0.43
CA ASN A 611 -14.83 -14.61 -0.54
C ASN A 611 -15.79 -13.61 -1.24
N GLU A 612 -15.30 -12.96 -2.31
CA GLU A 612 -16.03 -11.94 -3.07
C GLU A 612 -16.65 -12.54 -4.35
N PRO A 613 -17.98 -12.72 -4.42
CA PRO A 613 -18.63 -13.45 -5.53
C PRO A 613 -18.40 -12.80 -6.90
N HIS A 614 -18.28 -11.48 -6.94
CA HIS A 614 -18.09 -10.74 -8.18
C HIS A 614 -16.71 -10.99 -8.79
N LEU A 615 -15.66 -11.07 -7.96
CA LEU A 615 -14.30 -11.42 -8.40
C LEU A 615 -14.22 -12.91 -8.77
N GLN A 616 -14.93 -13.79 -8.05
CA GLN A 616 -15.02 -15.23 -8.40
C GLN A 616 -15.56 -15.41 -9.82
N ILE A 617 -16.62 -14.68 -10.19
CA ILE A 617 -17.18 -14.70 -11.55
C ILE A 617 -16.16 -14.19 -12.59
N LEU A 618 -15.40 -13.14 -12.27
CA LEU A 618 -14.38 -12.60 -13.19
C LEU A 618 -13.25 -13.60 -13.44
N ILE A 619 -12.75 -14.22 -12.38
CA ILE A 619 -11.71 -15.25 -12.47
C ILE A 619 -12.21 -16.48 -13.22
N ALA A 620 -13.43 -16.95 -12.92
CA ALA A 620 -14.03 -18.07 -13.64
C ALA A 620 -14.15 -17.76 -15.15
N ARG A 621 -14.51 -16.54 -15.52
CA ARG A 621 -14.52 -16.09 -16.93
C ARG A 621 -13.13 -16.09 -17.54
N ALA A 622 -12.11 -15.66 -16.80
CA ALA A 622 -10.73 -15.67 -17.26
C ALA A 622 -10.21 -17.11 -17.48
N TRP A 623 -10.53 -18.04 -16.57
CA TRP A 623 -10.27 -19.47 -16.75
C TRP A 623 -10.97 -20.07 -17.96
N LEU A 624 -12.26 -19.80 -18.16
CA LEU A 624 -13.01 -20.26 -19.34
C LEU A 624 -12.41 -19.70 -20.64
N ARG A 625 -11.94 -18.46 -20.62
CA ARG A 625 -11.27 -17.83 -21.77
C ARG A 625 -9.91 -18.46 -22.05
N ALA A 626 -9.11 -18.68 -21.00
CA ALA A 626 -7.83 -19.37 -21.10
C ALA A 626 -8.03 -20.77 -21.69
N ASP A 627 -9.04 -21.50 -21.22
CA ASP A 627 -9.35 -22.81 -21.76
C ASP A 627 -9.76 -22.77 -23.24
N SER A 628 -10.60 -21.80 -23.63
CA SER A 628 -11.00 -21.66 -25.03
C SER A 628 -9.83 -21.36 -25.97
N ILE A 629 -8.78 -20.69 -25.50
CA ILE A 629 -7.64 -20.27 -26.33
C ILE A 629 -6.50 -21.30 -26.28
N LEU A 630 -6.27 -21.90 -25.10
CA LEU A 630 -5.16 -22.80 -24.83
C LEU A 630 -5.55 -24.28 -24.87
N GLY A 631 -6.84 -24.63 -24.85
CA GLY A 631 -7.37 -26.01 -24.72
C GLY A 631 -6.83 -27.05 -25.70
N GLY A 632 -6.21 -26.61 -26.80
CA GLY A 632 -5.53 -27.47 -27.76
C GLY A 632 -4.06 -27.76 -27.45
N ILE A 633 -3.37 -26.92 -26.68
CA ILE A 633 -1.91 -26.92 -26.43
C ILE A 633 -1.55 -28.05 -25.44
N GLU A 634 -0.59 -28.88 -25.80
CA GLU A 634 -0.20 -30.07 -25.01
C GLU A 634 0.26 -29.73 -23.59
N TYR A 635 1.08 -28.70 -23.44
CA TYR A 635 1.51 -28.19 -22.14
C TYR A 635 0.33 -27.71 -21.27
N TRP A 636 -0.66 -27.03 -21.85
CA TRP A 636 -1.88 -26.62 -21.13
C TRP A 636 -2.70 -27.82 -20.66
N LYS A 637 -2.78 -28.89 -21.48
CA LYS A 637 -3.44 -30.14 -21.07
C LYS A 637 -2.75 -30.80 -19.88
N GLN A 638 -1.42 -30.77 -19.83
CA GLN A 638 -0.66 -31.26 -18.67
C GLN A 638 -0.97 -30.41 -17.43
N GLN A 639 -0.94 -29.08 -17.54
CA GLN A 639 -1.28 -28.18 -16.43
C GLN A 639 -2.71 -28.41 -15.91
N ARG A 640 -3.70 -28.66 -16.79
CA ARG A 640 -5.08 -28.98 -16.38
C ARG A 640 -5.20 -30.22 -15.49
N LEU A 641 -4.36 -31.24 -15.71
CA LEU A 641 -4.38 -32.46 -14.91
C LEU A 641 -3.90 -32.23 -13.47
N TYR A 642 -3.19 -31.13 -13.21
CA TYR A 642 -2.75 -30.72 -11.87
C TYR A 642 -3.68 -29.66 -11.24
N LEU A 643 -4.70 -29.17 -11.96
CA LEU A 643 -5.64 -28.13 -11.52
C LEU A 643 -7.05 -28.69 -11.21
N ALA A 644 -7.29 -29.98 -11.47
CA ALA A 644 -8.47 -30.73 -11.04
C ALA A 644 -8.16 -31.47 -9.74
#